data_AF-A0A3M1Q9T0-F1
#
_entry.id   AF-A0A3M1Q9T0-F1
#
_cell.length_a   1.000
_cell.length_b   1.000
_cell.length_c   1.000
_cell.angle_alpha   90.00
_cell.angle_beta   90.00
_cell.angle_gamma   90.00
#
_symmetry.space_group_name_H-M   'P 1'
#
loop_
_entity.id
_entity.type
_entity.pdbx_description
1 polymer ?
#
loop_
_entity_poly.entity_id
_entity_poly.type
_entity_poly.pdbx_seq_one_letter_code
_entity_poly.pdbx_strand_id
1 'polypeptide(L)'
;MLRAPRRAATLCAAILLAAGLAVAADADGSPWLAVEYGDLVDLRRTAQSGEQVAELLDAARGEDPAARRRALELLAPVLEPYAFVVPDALDALAPAGDARAPLVEIAGLWAEGDARPAWVALARARRIVIESDGAGTVRVVLPAGDGTGDPERIVRAAWERWWGVVRHALASVRRGLGDGSATLRVRVHAYRHDLAASRFEVTRVPLELTVEDTSPRGDRPPLDLAAIERFLSGGLLLEGARLRPDGRLELLGTPVKEPPALLGAPLSLADFAVAWRAVAHGGAGRPFMSLDRGADAHRLEVHHGGRLADTRLGLVTMLCDVRFKTFSQGIDPWTGRDDRSRLVSAVPGFATHVERFAGAAEAAGIQTQQTRFWFYPDAIDLTLSPEGDVLVFRRARMSAASERAAGSEAPVPPWTRATVTAINEAYDRLAAVYPELAGLDQVVRLLALFTWLERLDDAGAPVPDLDALLAVELPAVATPRSFPQQLAFNALPAPGSGGRVDVFDRHDVTAALDRLGSPTGHPLAPRVRARRALQALDVRKPSHARVAAALERALAADPPPATARLDALSQEAERLAMHRLVLGTLADDAKRALAARARAGEKLRVFSTATGGLDLSMDGALDRARPARRLSLTWDGPSSATRPSRGTPRAVGRPAPAPTGPVPGAAPVVRAPRAEWRRESPGLRHAPLPGHAFGPLPAAGDPPAIRRGGALLLASGRVRAENDRAASWWLAVSGPFAPRPSARLVVRDADGAVRAFVRVVAGRRLAYVVRARGDAVVLARDDAALPAAVDDAIARVLAPAAADVVAAPPEGLRLLELPAARGDEPRVELVTSAAGDATRTIPIDRAQLVRLALGPGVDLPPAGRPIPPLVPPSSGFERAGTVMLRDAAPLRRPPWAEGWVDWPGELFAPHVARGLAAWWRRGARAPAVVVGTSAGSPVRWREAPPIDGRALLLLPGDATGWPHEALRDAVRAAWHAGPVAEDLAAVDQVPAVVVLVTAEPPARLARRLARLAASPRLAGRLLAVYDAGMTPPRADLPAALLAHGRLAGLGLSEPGPTAAAQAVEALATWQRALEAAAGESRRVEALGGPFLWFF
;
A
#
# COMPACT_ATOMS: atom_id res chain seq x y z
N MET A 1 38.74 46.69 -37.56
CA MET A 1 37.38 46.11 -37.64
C MET A 1 37.51 44.61 -37.35
N LEU A 2 37.60 44.17 -36.09
CA LEU A 2 36.51 43.90 -35.11
C LEU A 2 35.60 42.74 -35.59
N ARG A 3 35.41 41.58 -34.93
CA ARG A 3 35.77 41.02 -33.61
C ARG A 3 35.61 39.49 -33.65
N ALA A 4 36.53 38.74 -33.01
CA ALA A 4 36.22 37.43 -32.38
C ALA A 4 35.48 37.67 -31.03
N PRO A 5 34.88 36.67 -30.34
CA PRO A 5 35.72 35.76 -29.53
C PRO A 5 35.18 34.33 -29.21
N ARG A 6 36.16 33.42 -29.04
CA ARG A 6 36.35 32.46 -27.91
C ARG A 6 35.18 31.58 -27.44
N ARG A 7 35.21 30.29 -27.81
CA ARG A 7 34.83 29.12 -26.96
C ARG A 7 35.61 27.87 -27.37
N ALA A 8 36.85 27.72 -26.90
CA ALA A 8 37.64 26.50 -27.12
C ALA A 8 38.54 26.11 -25.92
N ALA A 9 38.24 26.60 -24.71
CA ALA A 9 39.09 26.37 -23.54
C ALA A 9 38.33 25.90 -22.29
N THR A 10 37.22 25.17 -22.44
CA THR A 10 36.42 24.69 -21.29
C THR A 10 36.05 23.20 -21.38
N LEU A 11 36.78 22.40 -22.17
CA LEU A 11 36.48 20.96 -22.34
C LEU A 11 37.56 20.00 -21.80
N CYS A 12 38.69 20.48 -21.31
CA CYS A 12 39.76 19.62 -20.78
C CYS A 12 39.97 19.68 -19.24
N ALA A 13 39.08 20.34 -18.49
CA ALA A 13 39.16 20.41 -17.03
C ALA A 13 38.14 19.51 -16.29
N ALA A 14 37.38 18.66 -17.01
CA ALA A 14 36.34 17.80 -16.43
C ALA A 14 36.75 16.31 -16.30
N ILE A 15 37.98 15.93 -16.68
CA ILE A 15 38.40 14.51 -16.77
C ILE A 15 39.52 14.16 -15.75
N LEU A 16 39.95 15.09 -14.89
CA LEU A 16 40.93 14.85 -13.82
C LEU A 16 40.39 15.19 -12.41
N LEU A 17 39.14 14.82 -12.13
CA LEU A 17 38.53 14.81 -10.78
C LEU A 17 38.13 13.38 -10.35
N ALA A 18 38.89 12.38 -10.81
CA ALA A 18 38.77 10.98 -10.41
C ALA A 18 39.92 10.53 -9.47
N ALA A 19 40.55 11.47 -8.76
CA ALA A 19 41.55 11.18 -7.76
C ALA A 19 41.00 11.49 -6.36
N GLY A 20 40.70 10.43 -5.61
CA GLY A 20 40.59 10.47 -4.15
C GLY A 20 39.25 10.91 -3.57
N LEU A 21 38.27 10.00 -3.53
CA LEU A 21 37.33 9.91 -2.40
C LEU A 21 38.09 9.44 -1.14
N ALA A 22 39.19 10.12 -0.79
CA ALA A 22 39.75 10.04 0.53
C ALA A 22 39.13 11.22 1.29
N VAL A 23 37.98 10.97 1.94
CA VAL A 23 37.59 11.81 3.07
C VAL A 23 38.71 11.62 4.09
N ALA A 24 39.72 12.48 4.03
CA ALA A 24 40.83 12.46 4.96
C ALA A 24 40.25 12.53 6.36
N ALA A 25 40.58 11.51 7.16
CA ALA A 25 40.12 11.33 8.53
C ALA A 25 40.81 12.27 9.55
N ASP A 26 41.50 13.31 9.08
CA ASP A 26 42.20 14.31 9.89
C ASP A 26 41.69 15.70 9.49
N ALA A 27 41.34 16.66 10.34
CA ALA A 27 41.27 16.80 11.79
C ALA A 27 40.25 17.96 12.05
N ASP A 28 39.64 18.02 13.24
CA ASP A 28 38.66 19.04 13.75
C ASP A 28 37.18 19.01 13.28
N GLY A 29 36.77 18.12 12.37
CA GLY A 29 35.39 18.07 11.85
C GLY A 29 34.42 17.22 12.68
N SER A 30 33.18 17.70 12.82
CA SER A 30 32.04 17.05 13.50
C SER A 30 32.03 15.50 13.45
N PRO A 31 31.66 14.82 14.56
CA PRO A 31 31.55 13.36 14.57
C PRO A 31 30.37 12.81 13.75
N TRP A 32 29.54 13.71 13.28
CA TRP A 32 28.41 13.44 12.42
C TRP A 32 28.81 13.54 10.96
N LEU A 33 28.27 12.65 10.15
CA LEU A 33 28.24 12.73 8.70
C LEU A 33 26.85 13.24 8.32
N ALA A 34 26.77 14.39 7.67
CA ALA A 34 25.52 14.85 7.07
C ALA A 34 25.25 14.06 5.78
N VAL A 35 24.02 13.56 5.62
CA VAL A 35 23.55 12.79 4.47
C VAL A 35 22.32 13.51 3.90
N GLU A 36 22.51 14.26 2.83
CA GLU A 36 21.47 15.04 2.17
C GLU A 36 20.79 14.20 1.08
N TYR A 37 19.46 14.08 1.15
CA TYR A 37 18.69 13.23 0.23
C TYR A 37 17.53 13.97 -0.45
N GLY A 38 17.49 15.30 -0.37
CA GLY A 38 16.42 16.14 -0.92
C GLY A 38 16.08 15.85 -2.38
N ASP A 39 17.09 15.58 -3.23
CA ASP A 39 16.93 15.26 -4.65
C ASP A 39 16.15 13.95 -4.90
N LEU A 40 16.04 13.08 -3.89
CA LEU A 40 15.31 11.81 -3.98
C LEU A 40 13.85 11.92 -3.51
N VAL A 41 13.46 13.04 -2.88
CA VAL A 41 12.12 13.24 -2.32
C VAL A 41 11.10 13.48 -3.45
N ASP A 42 9.99 12.72 -3.45
CA ASP A 42 8.89 13.01 -4.36
C ASP A 42 7.97 14.06 -3.76
N LEU A 43 8.22 15.29 -4.18
CA LEU A 43 7.52 16.48 -3.73
C LEU A 43 6.02 16.48 -4.08
N ARG A 44 5.58 15.62 -5.01
CA ARG A 44 4.18 15.52 -5.47
C ARG A 44 3.32 14.63 -4.59
N ARG A 45 3.94 13.81 -3.74
CA ARG A 45 3.23 12.91 -2.85
C ARG A 45 2.36 13.71 -1.88
N THR A 46 1.16 13.22 -1.61
CA THR A 46 0.27 13.79 -0.59
C THR A 46 0.53 13.14 0.76
N ALA A 47 0.52 13.95 1.83
CA ALA A 47 0.45 13.45 3.19
C ALA A 47 -1.00 13.15 3.58
N GLN A 48 -1.19 12.58 4.78
CA GLN A 48 -2.51 12.22 5.33
C GLN A 48 -3.46 13.41 5.56
N SER A 49 -2.99 14.65 5.46
CA SER A 49 -3.86 15.84 5.46
C SER A 49 -4.50 16.10 4.09
N GLY A 50 -3.95 15.52 3.03
CA GLY A 50 -4.21 15.85 1.63
C GLY A 50 -3.30 16.95 1.06
N GLU A 51 -2.43 17.56 1.88
CA GLU A 51 -1.43 18.54 1.43
C GLU A 51 -0.24 17.85 0.76
N GLN A 52 0.41 18.54 -0.17
CA GLN A 52 1.58 18.00 -0.88
C GLN A 52 2.85 18.09 -0.02
N VAL A 53 3.76 17.13 -0.19
CA VAL A 53 5.07 17.14 0.50
C VAL A 53 5.85 18.43 0.23
N ALA A 54 5.75 18.99 -0.97
CA ALA A 54 6.33 20.31 -1.29
C ALA A 54 5.87 21.41 -0.33
N GLU A 55 4.54 21.57 -0.20
CA GLU A 55 3.92 22.61 0.63
C GLU A 55 4.25 22.41 2.11
N LEU A 56 4.27 21.15 2.56
CA LEU A 56 4.64 20.83 3.93
C LEU A 56 6.12 21.09 4.20
N LEU A 57 7.03 20.83 3.26
CA LEU A 57 8.46 21.16 3.43
C LEU A 57 8.65 22.67 3.53
N ASP A 58 7.93 23.46 2.73
CA ASP A 58 7.98 24.92 2.81
C ASP A 58 7.43 25.42 4.16
N ALA A 59 6.29 24.89 4.60
CA ALA A 59 5.72 25.20 5.92
C ALA A 59 6.65 24.78 7.07
N ALA A 60 7.35 23.65 6.94
CA ALA A 60 8.32 23.16 7.93
C ALA A 60 9.59 24.02 8.02
N ARG A 61 9.90 24.78 6.96
CA ARG A 61 11.00 25.77 6.93
C ARG A 61 10.57 27.18 7.32
N GLY A 62 9.26 27.43 7.30
CA GLY A 62 8.68 28.71 7.68
C GLY A 62 8.87 29.10 9.15
N GLU A 63 8.59 30.36 9.45
CA GLU A 63 8.79 30.95 10.77
C GLU A 63 7.66 30.66 11.76
N ASP A 64 6.43 30.40 11.29
CA ASP A 64 5.29 30.08 12.16
C ASP A 64 5.51 28.74 12.90
N PRO A 65 5.72 28.74 14.23
CA PRO A 65 6.02 27.53 14.98
C PRO A 65 4.87 26.51 14.99
N ALA A 66 3.61 26.96 14.87
CA ALA A 66 2.46 26.07 14.87
C ALA A 66 2.32 25.35 13.53
N ALA A 67 2.40 26.10 12.42
CA ALA A 67 2.42 25.54 11.08
C ALA A 67 3.63 24.62 10.86
N ARG A 68 4.82 25.04 11.30
CA ARG A 68 6.04 24.23 11.22
C ARG A 68 5.91 22.91 11.96
N ARG A 69 5.39 22.92 13.19
CA ARG A 69 5.18 21.70 13.99
C ARG A 69 4.22 20.74 13.31
N ARG A 70 3.06 21.24 12.85
CA ARG A 70 2.07 20.45 12.10
C ARG A 70 2.69 19.85 10.84
N ALA A 71 3.46 20.65 10.09
CA ALA A 71 4.11 20.19 8.88
C ALA A 71 5.13 19.08 9.14
N LEU A 72 5.95 19.20 10.20
CA LEU A 72 6.90 18.16 10.61
C LEU A 72 6.19 16.85 11.00
N GLU A 73 5.07 16.94 11.73
CA GLU A 73 4.24 15.77 12.09
C GLU A 73 3.66 15.07 10.85
N LEU A 74 3.22 15.85 9.85
CA LEU A 74 2.70 15.32 8.58
C LEU A 74 3.81 14.75 7.67
N LEU A 75 5.01 15.33 7.70
CA LEU A 75 6.16 14.89 6.89
C LEU A 75 6.82 13.62 7.41
N ALA A 76 6.86 13.41 8.73
CA ALA A 76 7.61 12.30 9.32
C ALA A 76 7.23 10.93 8.74
N PRO A 77 5.95 10.51 8.65
CA PRO A 77 5.59 9.21 8.06
C PRO A 77 5.95 9.07 6.57
N VAL A 78 6.08 10.21 5.88
CA VAL A 78 6.41 10.26 4.45
C VAL A 78 7.91 10.16 4.21
N LEU A 79 8.71 10.80 5.06
CA LEU A 79 10.17 10.92 4.92
C LEU A 79 10.96 9.89 5.74
N GLU A 80 10.43 9.34 6.84
CA GLU A 80 11.07 8.25 7.61
C GLU A 80 11.54 7.08 6.72
N PRO A 81 10.76 6.59 5.74
CA PRO A 81 11.19 5.49 4.87
C PRO A 81 12.44 5.78 4.05
N TYR A 82 12.91 7.04 3.94
CA TYR A 82 14.15 7.40 3.25
C TYR A 82 15.41 7.05 4.03
N ALA A 83 15.33 6.59 5.29
CA ALA A 83 16.51 6.17 6.05
C ALA A 83 17.32 5.02 5.39
N PHE A 84 16.82 4.38 4.31
CA PHE A 84 17.62 3.49 3.46
C PHE A 84 18.87 4.16 2.88
N VAL A 85 18.87 5.51 2.76
CA VAL A 85 20.03 6.27 2.25
C VAL A 85 21.22 6.24 3.20
N VAL A 86 20.98 6.01 4.50
CA VAL A 86 22.04 6.03 5.51
C VAL A 86 22.99 4.83 5.33
N PRO A 87 22.52 3.56 5.25
CA PRO A 87 23.37 2.43 4.84
C PRO A 87 24.09 2.64 3.50
N ASP A 88 23.44 3.28 2.52
CA ASP A 88 24.04 3.53 1.20
C ASP A 88 25.19 4.54 1.30
N ALA A 89 25.02 5.62 2.07
CA ALA A 89 26.09 6.58 2.35
C ALA A 89 27.27 5.92 3.07
N LEU A 90 27.00 5.07 4.08
CA LEU A 90 28.04 4.33 4.80
C LEU A 90 28.79 3.35 3.90
N ASP A 91 28.08 2.66 3.01
CA ASP A 91 28.69 1.73 2.05
C ASP A 91 29.51 2.47 0.98
N ALA A 92 29.11 3.69 0.61
CA ALA A 92 29.85 4.52 -0.34
C ALA A 92 31.16 5.09 0.23
N LEU A 93 31.20 5.31 1.55
CA LEU A 93 32.38 5.81 2.26
C LEU A 93 33.28 4.70 2.80
N ALA A 94 32.87 3.43 2.69
CA ALA A 94 33.69 2.31 3.11
C ALA A 94 34.98 2.24 2.26
N PRO A 95 36.14 1.89 2.86
CA PRO A 95 37.40 1.77 2.13
C PRO A 95 37.29 0.85 0.91
N ALA A 96 37.88 1.27 -0.20
CA ALA A 96 38.02 0.43 -1.39
C ALA A 96 38.75 -0.88 -1.05
N GLY A 97 38.28 -2.00 -1.61
CA GLY A 97 38.83 -3.33 -1.31
C GLY A 97 38.25 -4.04 -0.08
N ASP A 98 37.45 -3.37 0.77
CA ASP A 98 36.69 -4.06 1.84
C ASP A 98 35.53 -4.84 1.21
N ALA A 99 35.84 -6.02 0.70
CA ALA A 99 34.93 -6.96 0.05
C ALA A 99 34.03 -7.66 1.08
N ARG A 100 33.37 -6.88 1.94
CA ARG A 100 32.38 -7.42 2.88
C ARG A 100 31.22 -8.03 2.10
N ALA A 101 30.71 -9.14 2.61
CA ALA A 101 29.45 -9.69 2.15
C ALA A 101 28.36 -8.61 2.16
N PRO A 102 27.44 -8.61 1.18
CA PRO A 102 26.40 -7.60 1.10
C PRO A 102 25.52 -7.68 2.34
N LEU A 103 25.40 -6.56 3.06
CA LEU A 103 24.47 -6.40 4.15
C LEU A 103 23.07 -6.14 3.58
N VAL A 104 22.09 -6.92 4.03
CA VAL A 104 20.71 -6.83 3.55
C VAL A 104 19.76 -6.59 4.71
N GLU A 105 18.82 -5.66 4.51
CA GLU A 105 17.75 -5.33 5.46
C GLU A 105 16.94 -6.58 5.82
N ILE A 106 17.08 -7.08 7.06
CA ILE A 106 16.50 -8.36 7.46
C ILE A 106 14.96 -8.33 7.45
N ALA A 107 14.36 -7.15 7.61
CA ALA A 107 12.92 -6.97 7.56
C ALA A 107 12.32 -7.26 6.17
N GLY A 108 13.15 -7.22 5.12
CA GLY A 108 12.80 -7.61 3.75
C GLY A 108 12.67 -9.13 3.54
N LEU A 109 13.10 -9.94 4.51
CA LEU A 109 12.97 -11.41 4.45
C LEU A 109 11.52 -11.89 4.62
N TRP A 110 10.66 -11.06 5.22
CA TRP A 110 9.22 -11.25 5.25
C TRP A 110 8.58 -10.43 4.12
N ALA A 111 7.53 -10.91 3.46
CA ALA A 111 6.79 -10.09 2.50
C ALA A 111 5.73 -9.19 3.17
N GLU A 112 5.29 -8.14 2.50
CA GLU A 112 4.13 -7.35 2.96
C GLU A 112 2.87 -8.22 3.04
N GLY A 113 2.00 -7.96 4.02
CA GLY A 113 0.82 -8.79 4.30
C GLY A 113 1.06 -10.19 4.91
N ASP A 114 2.31 -10.68 5.02
CA ASP A 114 2.60 -11.98 5.63
C ASP A 114 2.59 -11.98 7.15
N ALA A 115 2.44 -13.18 7.72
CA ALA A 115 2.73 -13.46 9.11
C ALA A 115 4.19 -13.12 9.44
N ARG A 116 4.40 -12.39 10.53
CA ARG A 116 5.69 -11.80 10.89
C ARG A 116 5.69 -11.31 12.33
N PRO A 117 6.84 -11.29 13.02
CA PRO A 117 6.97 -10.60 14.30
C PRO A 117 6.57 -9.13 14.22
N ALA A 118 5.98 -8.60 15.29
CA ALA A 118 5.53 -7.21 15.35
C ALA A 118 6.66 -6.19 15.15
N TRP A 119 7.91 -6.51 15.54
CA TRP A 119 9.09 -5.66 15.32
C TRP A 119 9.42 -5.46 13.84
N VAL A 120 9.05 -6.39 12.94
CA VAL A 120 9.36 -6.29 11.50
C VAL A 120 8.77 -5.02 10.89
N ALA A 121 7.59 -4.59 11.36
CA ALA A 121 6.98 -3.34 10.88
C ALA A 121 7.79 -2.09 11.28
N LEU A 122 8.49 -2.12 12.42
CA LEU A 122 9.37 -1.03 12.85
C LEU A 122 10.58 -0.90 11.92
N ALA A 123 11.20 -2.04 11.61
CA ALA A 123 12.34 -2.09 10.70
C ALA A 123 11.94 -1.74 9.25
N ARG A 124 10.76 -2.15 8.77
CA ARG A 124 10.25 -1.76 7.43
C ARG A 124 9.91 -0.29 7.31
N ALA A 125 9.45 0.35 8.39
CA ALA A 125 9.27 1.80 8.43
C ALA A 125 10.61 2.54 8.38
N ARG A 126 11.72 1.82 8.61
CA ARG A 126 13.11 2.32 8.63
C ARG A 126 13.37 3.41 9.67
N ARG A 127 12.55 3.46 10.71
CA ARG A 127 12.90 4.18 11.94
C ARG A 127 14.09 3.52 12.66
N ILE A 128 14.23 2.21 12.49
CA ILE A 128 15.46 1.48 12.78
C ILE A 128 15.85 0.73 11.51
N VAL A 129 17.14 0.67 11.20
CA VAL A 129 17.64 -0.16 10.09
C VAL A 129 18.49 -1.27 10.67
N ILE A 130 18.17 -2.51 10.31
CA ILE A 130 18.90 -3.70 10.73
C ILE A 130 19.24 -4.51 9.49
N GLU A 131 20.52 -4.68 9.23
CA GLU A 131 21.02 -5.44 8.09
C GLU A 131 21.94 -6.56 8.56
N SER A 132 21.91 -7.69 7.87
CA SER A 132 22.79 -8.83 8.16
C SER A 132 23.45 -9.35 6.89
N ASP A 133 24.64 -9.93 7.06
CA ASP A 133 25.34 -10.69 6.03
C ASP A 133 24.94 -12.18 6.00
N GLY A 134 24.12 -12.63 6.96
CA GLY A 134 23.77 -14.03 7.15
C GLY A 134 24.89 -14.94 7.65
N ALA A 135 26.01 -14.38 8.09
CA ALA A 135 27.18 -15.07 8.59
C ALA A 135 27.59 -14.59 10.00
N GLY A 136 26.68 -13.92 10.71
CA GLY A 136 26.88 -13.45 12.07
C GLY A 136 27.26 -11.97 12.22
N THR A 137 27.42 -11.23 11.11
CA THR A 137 27.60 -9.77 11.17
C THR A 137 26.26 -9.08 11.03
N VAL A 138 26.01 -8.09 11.89
CA VAL A 138 24.81 -7.24 11.85
C VAL A 138 25.22 -5.77 11.90
N ARG A 139 24.62 -4.95 11.04
CA ARG A 139 24.66 -3.49 11.13
C ARG A 139 23.32 -2.99 11.64
N VAL A 140 23.35 -2.12 12.65
CA VAL A 140 22.18 -1.50 13.24
C VAL A 140 22.34 0.02 13.16
N VAL A 141 21.35 0.71 12.63
CA VAL A 141 21.30 2.19 12.57
C VAL A 141 20.09 2.66 13.37
N LEU A 142 20.35 3.42 14.44
CA LEU A 142 19.38 3.76 15.48
C LEU A 142 19.15 5.26 15.62
N PRO A 143 17.92 5.72 15.90
CA PRO A 143 17.68 7.12 16.22
C PRO A 143 18.44 7.52 17.49
N ALA A 144 19.26 8.56 17.36
CA ALA A 144 19.93 9.21 18.48
C ALA A 144 18.93 10.00 19.33
N GLY A 145 19.25 10.17 20.61
CA GLY A 145 18.60 11.19 21.42
C GLY A 145 19.21 12.58 21.21
N ASP A 146 18.68 13.54 21.95
CA ASP A 146 19.09 14.94 21.92
C ASP A 146 20.45 15.20 22.60
N GLY A 147 21.11 14.15 23.10
CA GLY A 147 22.40 14.24 23.76
C GLY A 147 23.47 14.84 22.84
N THR A 148 24.12 15.90 23.29
CA THR A 148 25.33 16.44 22.66
C THR A 148 26.57 15.81 23.31
N GLY A 149 27.71 15.85 22.63
CA GLY A 149 29.00 15.38 23.16
C GLY A 149 29.58 14.18 22.42
N ASP A 150 30.33 13.36 23.16
CA ASP A 150 31.11 12.24 22.63
C ASP A 150 30.25 11.26 21.78
N PRO A 151 30.67 10.91 20.55
CA PRO A 151 29.88 10.08 19.63
C PRO A 151 29.68 8.68 20.17
N GLU A 152 30.69 8.10 20.80
CA GLU A 152 30.57 6.75 21.37
C GLU A 152 29.49 6.73 22.45
N ARG A 153 29.49 7.74 23.34
CA ARG A 153 28.42 7.91 24.33
C ARG A 153 27.03 8.05 23.69
N ILE A 154 26.92 8.79 22.58
CA ILE A 154 25.65 8.97 21.86
C ILE A 154 25.17 7.65 21.25
N VAL A 155 26.05 6.90 20.57
CA VAL A 155 25.73 5.60 19.97
C VAL A 155 25.38 4.58 21.04
N ARG A 156 26.14 4.55 22.15
CA ARG A 156 25.86 3.68 23.29
C ARG A 156 24.52 4.00 23.91
N ALA A 157 24.20 5.27 24.13
CA ALA A 157 22.88 5.69 24.63
C ALA A 157 21.74 5.29 23.67
N ALA A 158 21.94 5.40 22.36
CA ALA A 158 20.97 4.93 21.38
C ALA A 158 20.80 3.40 21.44
N TRP A 159 21.89 2.65 21.53
CA TRP A 159 21.89 1.20 21.72
C TRP A 159 21.14 0.78 22.99
N GLU A 160 21.39 1.44 24.11
CA GLU A 160 20.69 1.21 25.38
C GLU A 160 19.20 1.49 25.26
N ARG A 161 18.83 2.64 24.70
CA ARG A 161 17.44 3.05 24.51
C ARG A 161 16.64 2.09 23.64
N TRP A 162 17.25 1.56 22.58
CA TRP A 162 16.55 0.72 21.59
C TRP A 162 16.74 -0.78 21.83
N TRP A 163 17.40 -1.20 22.92
CA TRP A 163 17.66 -2.61 23.21
C TRP A 163 16.37 -3.44 23.28
N GLY A 164 15.32 -2.91 23.90
CA GLY A 164 14.01 -3.58 24.01
C GLY A 164 13.48 -4.06 22.66
N VAL A 165 13.71 -3.28 21.59
CA VAL A 165 13.32 -3.62 20.22
C VAL A 165 14.38 -4.47 19.52
N VAL A 166 15.65 -4.03 19.52
CA VAL A 166 16.73 -4.62 18.73
C VAL A 166 17.03 -6.05 19.16
N ARG A 167 16.93 -6.36 20.46
CA ARG A 167 17.18 -7.71 20.99
C ARG A 167 16.32 -8.78 20.32
N HIS A 168 15.08 -8.45 19.94
CA HIS A 168 14.18 -9.40 19.29
C HIS A 168 14.60 -9.73 17.87
N ALA A 169 15.08 -8.73 17.12
CA ALA A 169 15.63 -8.93 15.79
C ALA A 169 16.94 -9.73 15.83
N LEU A 170 17.82 -9.43 16.79
CA LEU A 170 19.06 -10.18 16.99
C LEU A 170 18.79 -11.62 17.41
N ALA A 171 17.82 -11.87 18.30
CA ALA A 171 17.41 -13.22 18.68
C ALA A 171 16.94 -14.03 17.47
N SER A 172 16.18 -13.42 16.55
CA SER A 172 15.81 -14.05 15.28
C SER A 172 17.03 -14.37 14.41
N VAL A 173 17.99 -13.44 14.28
CA VAL A 173 19.24 -13.67 13.51
C VAL A 173 20.05 -14.83 14.11
N ARG A 174 20.25 -14.86 15.43
CA ARG A 174 20.97 -15.95 16.12
C ARG A 174 20.35 -17.31 15.86
N ARG A 175 19.02 -17.40 15.90
CA ARG A 175 18.26 -18.63 15.57
C ARG A 175 18.32 -18.98 14.08
N GLY A 176 18.49 -17.99 13.20
CA GLY A 176 18.72 -18.24 11.77
C GLY A 176 20.07 -18.91 11.49
N LEU A 177 21.06 -18.70 12.37
CA LEU A 177 22.42 -19.24 12.25
C LEU A 177 22.62 -20.60 12.96
N GLY A 178 21.61 -21.09 13.70
CA GLY A 178 21.73 -22.33 14.48
C GLY A 178 20.67 -22.45 15.58
N ASP A 179 21.02 -23.05 16.70
CA ASP A 179 20.14 -23.23 17.87
C ASP A 179 19.88 -21.94 18.68
N GLY A 180 20.41 -20.80 18.21
CA GLY A 180 20.34 -19.53 18.92
C GLY A 180 21.54 -19.22 19.82
N SER A 181 22.52 -20.13 19.94
CA SER A 181 23.77 -19.88 20.69
C SER A 181 24.77 -19.00 19.94
N ALA A 182 24.63 -18.88 18.61
CA ALA A 182 25.56 -18.14 17.75
C ALA A 182 25.87 -16.72 18.26
N THR A 183 27.15 -16.38 18.29
CA THR A 183 27.64 -15.04 18.66
C THR A 183 27.53 -14.10 17.46
N LEU A 184 26.97 -12.90 17.67
CA LEU A 184 26.87 -11.88 16.63
C LEU A 184 27.91 -10.78 16.79
N ARG A 185 28.52 -10.35 15.69
CA ARG A 185 29.30 -9.11 15.62
C ARG A 185 28.38 -7.98 15.17
N VAL A 186 28.13 -7.01 16.04
CA VAL A 186 27.17 -5.93 15.80
C VAL A 186 27.90 -4.60 15.65
N ARG A 187 27.61 -3.88 14.56
CA ARG A 187 28.04 -2.49 14.35
C ARG A 187 26.87 -1.57 14.51
N VAL A 188 26.96 -0.63 15.45
CA VAL A 188 25.87 0.30 15.76
C VAL A 188 26.25 1.70 15.30
N HIS A 189 25.39 2.32 14.50
CA HIS A 189 25.43 3.75 14.20
C HIS A 189 24.22 4.44 14.84
N ALA A 190 24.40 5.69 15.26
CA ALA A 190 23.29 6.54 15.66
C ALA A 190 23.00 7.57 14.58
N TYR A 191 21.74 8.00 14.45
CA TYR A 191 21.35 9.02 13.48
C TYR A 191 20.35 10.04 14.02
N ARG A 192 20.36 11.26 13.46
CA ARG A 192 19.34 12.30 13.63
C ARG A 192 18.70 12.60 12.28
N HIS A 193 17.43 13.00 12.29
CA HIS A 193 16.68 13.28 11.08
C HIS A 193 16.14 14.71 11.09
N ASP A 194 16.71 15.56 10.24
CA ASP A 194 16.18 16.88 9.94
C ASP A 194 15.20 16.76 8.76
N LEU A 195 13.91 16.64 9.09
CA LEU A 195 12.83 16.48 8.11
C LEU A 195 12.71 17.70 7.19
N ALA A 196 12.86 18.92 7.72
CA ALA A 196 12.69 20.15 6.95
C ALA A 196 13.82 20.32 5.90
N ALA A 197 15.04 19.91 6.27
CA ALA A 197 16.19 19.91 5.37
C ALA A 197 16.26 18.66 4.47
N SER A 198 15.46 17.63 4.73
CA SER A 198 15.62 16.31 4.10
C SER A 198 17.06 15.79 4.22
N ARG A 199 17.55 15.78 5.47
CA ARG A 199 18.94 15.45 5.83
C ARG A 199 18.98 14.51 7.04
N PHE A 200 19.83 13.49 6.96
CA PHE A 200 20.22 12.70 8.12
C PHE A 200 21.59 13.14 8.63
N GLU A 201 21.82 13.08 9.93
CA GLU A 201 23.17 13.13 10.51
C GLU A 201 23.45 11.75 11.09
N VAL A 202 24.53 11.08 10.67
CA VAL A 202 24.87 9.72 11.14
C VAL A 202 26.27 9.70 11.75
N THR A 203 26.49 8.91 12.81
CA THR A 203 27.81 8.79 13.42
C THR A 203 28.79 8.11 12.46
N ARG A 204 29.95 8.75 12.23
CA ARG A 204 30.99 8.26 11.30
C ARG A 204 31.59 6.93 11.76
N VAL A 205 31.93 6.86 13.04
CA VAL A 205 32.52 5.67 13.66
C VAL A 205 31.39 4.87 14.34
N PRO A 206 31.22 3.58 14.01
CA PRO A 206 30.27 2.74 14.71
C PRO A 206 30.78 2.34 16.09
N LEU A 207 29.85 2.06 17.01
CA LEU A 207 30.12 1.23 18.18
C LEU A 207 30.14 -0.24 17.74
N GLU A 208 31.27 -0.91 17.89
CA GLU A 208 31.39 -2.35 17.61
C GLU A 208 31.18 -3.16 18.91
N LEU A 209 30.31 -4.17 18.84
CA LEU A 209 29.93 -5.02 19.97
C LEU A 209 29.89 -6.49 19.56
N THR A 210 30.07 -7.36 20.54
CA THR A 210 29.77 -8.79 20.43
C THR A 210 28.50 -9.08 21.23
N VAL A 211 27.52 -9.76 20.63
CA VAL A 211 26.26 -10.11 21.27
C VAL A 211 26.12 -11.62 21.36
N GLU A 212 26.23 -12.13 22.59
CA GLU A 212 26.08 -13.55 22.96
C GLU A 212 24.78 -13.79 23.74
N ASP A 213 24.10 -12.72 24.14
CA ASP A 213 22.85 -12.78 24.89
C ASP A 213 21.91 -11.66 24.41
N THR A 214 20.65 -12.03 24.18
CA THR A 214 19.57 -11.13 23.77
C THR A 214 18.50 -10.96 24.85
N SER A 215 18.78 -11.43 26.07
CA SER A 215 17.90 -11.32 27.23
C SER A 215 17.63 -9.86 27.62
N PRO A 216 16.54 -9.58 28.35
CA PRO A 216 16.30 -8.27 28.95
C PRO A 216 17.49 -7.83 29.82
N ARG A 217 17.72 -6.51 29.91
CA ARG A 217 18.79 -5.96 30.74
C ARG A 217 18.46 -5.94 32.23
N GLY A 218 17.20 -6.20 32.59
CA GLY A 218 16.72 -6.19 33.97
C GLY A 218 16.36 -4.79 34.48
N ASP A 219 16.20 -3.83 33.58
CA ASP A 219 15.71 -2.47 33.83
C ASP A 219 14.19 -2.42 34.05
N ARG A 220 13.46 -3.38 33.50
CA ARG A 220 12.00 -3.52 33.62
C ARG A 220 11.58 -4.92 34.05
N PRO A 221 10.51 -5.09 34.86
CA PRO A 221 9.94 -6.39 35.16
C PRO A 221 9.50 -7.15 33.89
N PRO A 222 9.61 -8.48 33.82
CA PRO A 222 9.13 -9.23 32.66
C PRO A 222 7.60 -9.15 32.53
N LEU A 223 7.10 -9.06 31.30
CA LEU A 223 5.67 -9.11 31.01
C LEU A 223 5.20 -10.58 30.93
N ASP A 224 4.19 -10.97 31.70
CA ASP A 224 3.62 -12.33 31.62
C ASP A 224 2.68 -12.45 30.40
N LEU A 225 3.26 -12.76 29.23
CA LEU A 225 2.50 -12.96 28.00
C LEU A 225 1.56 -14.16 28.09
N ALA A 226 1.95 -15.20 28.84
CA ALA A 226 1.11 -16.37 29.08
C ALA A 226 -0.15 -16.01 29.91
N ALA A 227 -0.06 -15.08 30.86
CA ALA A 227 -1.22 -14.56 31.59
C ALA A 227 -2.16 -13.75 30.69
N ILE A 228 -1.62 -12.91 29.81
CA ILE A 228 -2.44 -12.17 28.83
C ILE A 228 -3.13 -13.16 27.89
N GLU A 229 -2.43 -14.20 27.41
CA GLU A 229 -3.04 -15.24 26.57
C GLU A 229 -4.15 -16.01 27.28
N ARG A 230 -3.98 -16.33 28.58
CA ARG A 230 -5.06 -16.91 29.41
C ARG A 230 -6.26 -15.96 29.57
N PHE A 231 -6.01 -14.67 29.77
CA PHE A 231 -7.08 -13.66 29.83
C PHE A 231 -7.90 -13.63 28.52
N LEU A 232 -7.21 -13.62 27.37
CA LEU A 232 -7.83 -13.56 26.06
C LEU A 232 -8.58 -14.85 25.69
N SER A 233 -7.96 -16.01 25.92
CA SER A 233 -8.59 -17.31 25.68
C SER A 233 -9.78 -17.59 26.59
N GLY A 234 -9.85 -16.92 27.76
CA GLY A 234 -11.03 -16.92 28.63
C GLY A 234 -12.24 -16.13 28.10
N GLY A 235 -12.10 -15.43 26.96
CA GLY A 235 -13.18 -14.66 26.35
C GLY A 235 -13.61 -13.43 27.16
N LEU A 236 -12.72 -12.91 28.01
CA LEU A 236 -13.01 -11.78 28.90
C LEU A 236 -12.97 -10.44 28.15
N LEU A 237 -13.95 -9.58 28.41
CA LEU A 237 -13.93 -8.18 27.98
C LEU A 237 -12.95 -7.38 28.85
N LEU A 238 -12.00 -6.66 28.24
CA LEU A 238 -11.06 -5.79 28.94
C LEU A 238 -11.76 -4.56 29.54
N GLU A 239 -11.99 -4.55 30.84
CA GLU A 239 -12.64 -3.44 31.57
C GLU A 239 -11.64 -2.49 32.23
N GLY A 240 -10.36 -2.82 32.25
CA GLY A 240 -9.35 -1.96 32.81
C GLY A 240 -8.06 -2.69 33.11
N ALA A 241 -7.18 -2.03 33.85
CA ALA A 241 -5.95 -2.62 34.34
C ALA A 241 -5.47 -1.93 35.61
N ARG A 242 -4.65 -2.63 36.39
CA ARG A 242 -3.92 -2.11 37.55
C ARG A 242 -2.44 -2.38 37.38
N LEU A 243 -1.61 -1.36 37.60
CA LEU A 243 -0.17 -1.50 37.72
C LEU A 243 0.19 -1.60 39.21
N ARG A 244 0.70 -2.74 39.64
CA ARG A 244 1.13 -2.95 41.03
C ARG A 244 2.48 -2.24 41.29
N PRO A 245 2.81 -1.88 42.55
CA PRO A 245 4.07 -1.24 42.89
C PRO A 245 5.33 -2.06 42.55
N ASP A 246 5.21 -3.39 42.46
CA ASP A 246 6.26 -4.32 42.02
C ASP A 246 6.41 -4.38 40.49
N GLY A 247 5.53 -3.71 39.76
CA GLY A 247 5.47 -3.65 38.31
C GLY A 247 4.66 -4.76 37.64
N ARG A 248 3.93 -5.56 38.41
CA ARG A 248 2.99 -6.53 37.86
C ARG A 248 1.78 -5.82 37.26
N LEU A 249 1.47 -6.13 36.00
CA LEU A 249 0.25 -5.69 35.33
C LEU A 249 -0.89 -6.68 35.58
N GLU A 250 -1.99 -6.22 36.15
CA GLU A 250 -3.22 -6.98 36.34
C GLU A 250 -4.29 -6.46 35.38
N LEU A 251 -4.74 -7.31 34.45
CA LEU A 251 -5.86 -6.98 33.57
C LEU A 251 -7.18 -7.25 34.28
N LEU A 252 -8.11 -6.31 34.19
CA LEU A 252 -9.46 -6.42 34.74
C LEU A 252 -10.39 -6.80 33.59
N GLY A 253 -11.21 -7.83 33.78
CA GLY A 253 -12.18 -8.19 32.75
C GLY A 253 -13.39 -8.95 33.25
N THR A 254 -14.44 -8.88 32.45
CA THR A 254 -15.75 -9.46 32.75
C THR A 254 -16.05 -10.54 31.70
N PRO A 255 -16.55 -11.72 32.10
CA PRO A 255 -17.08 -12.70 31.15
C PRO A 255 -18.24 -12.11 30.37
N VAL A 256 -18.21 -12.24 29.05
CA VAL A 256 -19.28 -11.78 28.16
C VAL A 256 -19.81 -12.95 27.34
N LYS A 257 -21.07 -12.87 26.92
CA LYS A 257 -21.72 -13.94 26.14
C LYS A 257 -21.00 -14.18 24.82
N GLU A 258 -20.59 -13.10 24.16
CA GLU A 258 -19.83 -13.14 22.91
C GLU A 258 -18.42 -12.60 23.20
N PRO A 259 -17.37 -13.42 23.05
CA PRO A 259 -16.00 -12.99 23.28
C PRO A 259 -15.63 -11.75 22.44
N PRO A 260 -14.84 -10.82 22.98
CA PRO A 260 -14.36 -9.68 22.21
C PRO A 260 -13.64 -10.12 20.94
N ALA A 261 -13.99 -9.49 19.82
CA ALA A 261 -13.51 -9.87 18.51
C ALA A 261 -13.18 -8.65 17.63
N LEU A 262 -12.26 -8.83 16.68
CA LEU A 262 -12.04 -7.91 15.55
C LEU A 262 -12.32 -8.68 14.26
N LEU A 263 -13.31 -8.25 13.47
CA LEU A 263 -13.66 -8.91 12.21
C LEU A 263 -13.99 -10.40 12.41
N GLY A 264 -14.77 -10.72 13.45
CA GLY A 264 -15.24 -12.08 13.76
C GLY A 264 -14.23 -13.00 14.45
N ALA A 265 -12.93 -12.70 14.39
CA ALA A 265 -11.92 -13.46 15.12
C ALA A 265 -11.80 -12.98 16.58
N PRO A 266 -11.60 -13.86 17.58
CA PRO A 266 -11.31 -13.43 18.95
C PRO A 266 -10.07 -12.52 19.03
N LEU A 267 -10.00 -11.68 20.06
CA LEU A 267 -8.77 -10.93 20.37
C LEU A 267 -7.62 -11.88 20.72
N SER A 268 -6.41 -11.49 20.31
CA SER A 268 -5.19 -12.28 20.46
C SER A 268 -4.01 -11.43 20.97
N LEU A 269 -2.92 -12.08 21.37
CA LEU A 269 -1.67 -11.37 21.72
C LEU A 269 -1.15 -10.48 20.59
N ALA A 270 -1.40 -10.87 19.33
CA ALA A 270 -1.03 -10.07 18.18
C ALA A 270 -1.73 -8.69 18.17
N ASP A 271 -2.98 -8.62 18.62
CA ASP A 271 -3.74 -7.37 18.68
C ASP A 271 -3.17 -6.43 19.76
N PHE A 272 -2.75 -6.99 20.91
CA PHE A 272 -2.01 -6.25 21.95
C PHE A 272 -0.66 -5.73 21.42
N ALA A 273 0.09 -6.58 20.72
CA ALA A 273 1.37 -6.20 20.14
C ALA A 273 1.26 -5.08 19.11
N VAL A 274 0.22 -5.09 18.27
CA VAL A 274 -0.04 -4.00 17.33
C VAL A 274 -0.41 -2.72 18.06
N ALA A 275 -1.25 -2.77 19.10
CA ALA A 275 -1.64 -1.59 19.86
C ALA A 275 -0.45 -0.96 20.60
N TRP A 276 0.37 -1.75 21.30
CA TRP A 276 1.61 -1.28 21.93
C TRP A 276 2.54 -0.63 20.89
N ARG A 277 2.79 -1.33 19.77
CA ARG A 277 3.62 -0.82 18.68
C ARG A 277 3.09 0.52 18.13
N ALA A 278 1.78 0.67 18.03
CA ALA A 278 1.16 1.86 17.50
C ALA A 278 1.30 3.06 18.43
N VAL A 279 1.18 2.83 19.74
CA VAL A 279 1.35 3.84 20.78
C VAL A 279 2.83 4.20 20.96
N ALA A 280 3.64 3.27 21.47
CA ALA A 280 5.00 3.57 21.92
C ALA A 280 5.98 3.80 20.77
N HIS A 281 5.78 3.10 19.67
CA HIS A 281 6.72 3.15 18.57
C HIS A 281 6.22 4.02 17.42
N GLY A 282 4.95 4.44 17.39
CA GLY A 282 4.28 5.10 16.25
C GLY A 282 5.00 6.33 15.68
N GLY A 283 5.85 6.98 16.46
CA GLY A 283 6.59 8.17 16.05
C GLY A 283 5.67 9.40 16.00
N ALA A 284 5.98 10.37 15.14
CA ALA A 284 5.10 11.52 14.95
C ALA A 284 3.79 11.15 14.20
N GLY A 285 3.77 10.01 13.49
CA GLY A 285 2.57 9.44 12.91
C GLY A 285 1.75 8.69 13.96
N ARG A 286 1.18 9.41 14.94
CA ARG A 286 0.24 8.87 15.95
C ARG A 286 -0.77 7.89 15.33
N PRO A 287 -1.36 6.95 16.08
CA PRO A 287 -2.40 6.08 15.55
C PRO A 287 -3.51 6.90 14.86
N PHE A 288 -3.70 6.69 13.56
CA PHE A 288 -4.77 7.29 12.76
C PHE A 288 -5.09 6.40 11.57
N MET A 289 -6.22 6.65 10.92
CA MET A 289 -6.51 6.08 9.60
C MET A 289 -7.25 7.13 8.75
N SER A 290 -6.85 7.29 7.49
CA SER A 290 -7.52 8.19 6.56
C SER A 290 -7.61 7.60 5.15
N LEU A 291 -8.70 7.91 4.45
CA LEU A 291 -8.86 7.68 3.02
C LEU A 291 -8.82 9.02 2.29
N ASP A 292 -7.62 9.36 1.79
CA ASP A 292 -7.33 10.65 1.16
C ASP A 292 -7.35 10.56 -0.36
N ARG A 293 -7.35 11.71 -1.02
CA ARG A 293 -7.28 11.74 -2.49
C ARG A 293 -5.92 11.21 -2.94
N GLY A 294 -5.94 10.20 -3.80
CA GLY A 294 -4.73 9.71 -4.44
C GLY A 294 -4.34 10.55 -5.64
N ALA A 295 -3.27 10.11 -6.31
CA ALA A 295 -2.86 10.68 -7.58
C ALA A 295 -4.01 10.64 -8.60
N ASP A 296 -4.75 9.53 -8.71
CA ASP A 296 -5.83 9.35 -9.69
C ASP A 296 -7.20 9.85 -9.17
N ALA A 297 -7.99 10.50 -10.04
CA ALA A 297 -9.26 11.13 -9.64
C ALA A 297 -10.39 10.16 -9.23
N HIS A 298 -10.18 8.85 -9.39
CA HIS A 298 -11.13 7.78 -9.04
C HIS A 298 -10.58 6.84 -7.96
N ARG A 299 -9.42 7.17 -7.36
CA ARG A 299 -8.79 6.40 -6.30
C ARG A 299 -8.54 7.24 -5.07
N LEU A 300 -8.69 6.61 -3.92
CA LEU A 300 -8.27 7.13 -2.63
C LEU A 300 -6.97 6.41 -2.22
N GLU A 301 -6.05 7.13 -1.60
CA GLU A 301 -4.90 6.55 -0.91
C GLU A 301 -5.28 6.22 0.53
N VAL A 302 -4.88 5.03 0.98
CA VAL A 302 -5.11 4.59 2.36
C VAL A 302 -3.88 4.93 3.19
N HIS A 303 -4.05 5.81 4.17
CA HIS A 303 -2.99 6.21 5.09
C HIS A 303 -3.26 5.63 6.47
N HIS A 304 -2.30 4.89 7.01
CA HIS A 304 -2.32 4.41 8.39
C HIS A 304 -1.21 5.09 9.19
N GLY A 305 -1.59 5.73 10.29
CA GLY A 305 -0.70 6.10 11.38
C GLY A 305 -0.44 4.92 12.32
N GLY A 306 0.51 5.07 13.23
CA GLY A 306 0.83 4.08 14.27
C GLY A 306 1.30 2.73 13.71
N ARG A 307 1.68 2.67 12.43
CA ARG A 307 2.01 1.40 11.74
C ARG A 307 0.88 0.36 11.86
N LEU A 308 -0.36 0.81 11.71
CA LEU A 308 -1.55 -0.04 11.72
C LEU A 308 -1.76 -0.80 10.41
N ALA A 309 -1.09 -0.41 9.32
CA ALA A 309 -1.17 -1.12 8.04
C ALA A 309 -0.83 -2.61 8.18
N ASP A 310 -1.56 -3.45 7.44
CA ASP A 310 -1.44 -4.92 7.45
C ASP A 310 -1.66 -5.54 8.83
N THR A 311 -2.68 -5.06 9.54
CA THR A 311 -3.11 -5.62 10.82
C THR A 311 -4.63 -5.63 10.92
N ARG A 312 -5.18 -6.43 11.84
CA ARG A 312 -6.62 -6.44 12.11
C ARG A 312 -7.12 -5.07 12.60
N LEU A 313 -6.36 -4.39 13.47
CA LEU A 313 -6.68 -3.04 13.94
C LEU A 313 -6.72 -2.04 12.77
N GLY A 314 -5.74 -2.11 11.86
CA GLY A 314 -5.72 -1.32 10.63
C GLY A 314 -6.91 -1.58 9.73
N LEU A 315 -7.29 -2.84 9.54
CA LEU A 315 -8.43 -3.19 8.69
C LEU A 315 -9.77 -2.75 9.32
N VAL A 316 -9.96 -2.95 10.63
CA VAL A 316 -11.15 -2.45 11.36
C VAL A 316 -11.31 -0.95 11.22
N THR A 317 -10.23 -0.20 11.46
CA THR A 317 -10.25 1.26 11.37
C THR A 317 -10.53 1.71 9.94
N MET A 318 -9.92 1.08 8.94
CA MET A 318 -10.21 1.33 7.52
C MET A 318 -11.69 1.11 7.19
N LEU A 319 -12.26 -0.02 7.60
CA LEU A 319 -13.66 -0.34 7.35
C LEU A 319 -14.61 0.65 8.04
N CYS A 320 -14.29 1.13 9.25
CA CYS A 320 -15.08 2.16 9.91
C CYS A 320 -15.19 3.46 9.08
N ASP A 321 -14.14 3.88 8.38
CA ASP A 321 -14.22 5.03 7.47
C ASP A 321 -14.98 4.73 6.17
N VAL A 322 -14.93 3.48 5.70
CA VAL A 322 -15.80 3.01 4.61
C VAL A 322 -17.27 3.10 5.05
N ARG A 323 -17.58 2.85 6.33
CA ARG A 323 -18.95 3.00 6.85
C ARG A 323 -19.44 4.44 6.89
N PHE A 324 -18.61 5.45 7.10
CA PHE A 324 -19.05 6.83 6.92
C PHE A 324 -19.57 7.11 5.51
N LYS A 325 -18.92 6.53 4.50
CA LYS A 325 -19.34 6.64 3.10
C LYS A 325 -20.67 5.91 2.87
N THR A 326 -20.79 4.72 3.45
CA THR A 326 -22.05 3.94 3.45
C THR A 326 -23.19 4.73 4.11
N PHE A 327 -22.98 5.33 5.28
CA PHE A 327 -24.00 6.12 5.96
C PHE A 327 -24.31 7.45 5.25
N SER A 328 -23.35 7.95 4.46
CA SER A 328 -23.55 9.17 3.68
C SER A 328 -24.40 8.94 2.44
N GLN A 329 -24.15 7.85 1.72
CA GLN A 329 -24.71 7.58 0.38
C GLN A 329 -25.73 6.43 0.36
N GLY A 330 -25.76 5.57 1.37
CA GLY A 330 -26.58 4.35 1.39
C GLY A 330 -25.96 3.16 0.64
N ILE A 331 -24.90 3.39 -0.13
CA ILE A 331 -24.20 2.36 -0.90
C ILE A 331 -22.90 1.99 -0.18
N ASP A 332 -22.68 0.69 0.05
CA ASP A 332 -21.43 0.16 0.56
C ASP A 332 -20.33 0.26 -0.53
N PRO A 333 -19.31 1.11 -0.36
CA PRO A 333 -18.22 1.21 -1.33
C PRO A 333 -17.42 -0.09 -1.50
N TRP A 334 -17.45 -0.97 -0.48
CA TRP A 334 -16.74 -2.24 -0.49
C TRP A 334 -17.44 -3.30 -1.34
N THR A 335 -18.78 -3.32 -1.37
CA THR A 335 -19.52 -4.35 -2.10
C THR A 335 -20.29 -3.81 -3.30
N GLY A 336 -20.38 -2.49 -3.45
CA GLY A 336 -21.23 -1.80 -4.42
C GLY A 336 -22.74 -2.02 -4.19
N ARG A 337 -23.13 -2.55 -3.01
CA ARG A 337 -24.53 -2.87 -2.70
C ARG A 337 -25.22 -1.66 -2.10
N ASP A 338 -26.50 -1.48 -2.44
CA ASP A 338 -27.38 -0.53 -1.75
C ASP A 338 -27.83 -1.15 -0.43
N ASP A 339 -27.28 -0.64 0.66
CA ASP A 339 -27.50 -1.13 2.02
C ASP A 339 -28.62 -0.36 2.74
N ARG A 340 -29.34 0.55 2.06
CA ARG A 340 -30.41 1.36 2.69
C ARG A 340 -31.52 0.52 3.30
N SER A 341 -32.01 -0.51 2.61
CA SER A 341 -33.07 -1.38 3.14
C SER A 341 -32.62 -2.12 4.40
N ARG A 342 -31.38 -2.61 4.40
CA ARG A 342 -30.73 -3.26 5.54
C ARG A 342 -30.54 -2.30 6.72
N LEU A 343 -30.10 -1.07 6.44
CA LEU A 343 -29.93 0.00 7.42
C LEU A 343 -31.27 0.41 8.04
N VAL A 344 -32.32 0.62 7.24
CA VAL A 344 -33.66 0.99 7.72
C VAL A 344 -34.27 -0.13 8.57
N SER A 345 -34.03 -1.39 8.19
CA SER A 345 -34.51 -2.54 8.97
C SER A 345 -33.84 -2.61 10.35
N ALA A 346 -32.54 -2.31 10.44
CA ALA A 346 -31.81 -2.31 11.71
C ALA A 346 -32.03 -1.03 12.53
N VAL A 347 -32.21 0.11 11.86
CA VAL A 347 -32.37 1.44 12.45
C VAL A 347 -33.61 2.07 11.83
N PRO A 348 -34.81 1.84 12.42
CA PRO A 348 -36.05 2.43 11.92
C PRO A 348 -35.94 3.96 11.82
N GLY A 349 -36.30 4.52 10.66
CA GLY A 349 -36.16 5.96 10.39
C GLY A 349 -34.75 6.40 10.02
N PHE A 350 -33.81 5.47 9.77
CA PHE A 350 -32.51 5.82 9.21
C PHE A 350 -32.66 6.59 7.90
N ALA A 351 -31.94 7.70 7.81
CA ALA A 351 -31.80 8.51 6.62
C ALA A 351 -30.33 8.84 6.43
N THR A 352 -29.84 8.65 5.22
CA THR A 352 -28.46 8.94 4.81
C THR A 352 -28.16 10.44 4.88
N HIS A 353 -26.88 10.82 4.86
CA HIS A 353 -26.48 12.24 4.80
C HIS A 353 -27.10 12.94 3.59
N VAL A 354 -27.12 12.28 2.43
CA VAL A 354 -27.68 12.83 1.19
C VAL A 354 -29.20 13.00 1.27
N GLU A 355 -29.91 12.05 1.87
CA GLU A 355 -31.37 12.18 2.08
C GLU A 355 -31.68 13.35 3.03
N ARG A 356 -30.90 13.51 4.09
CA ARG A 356 -31.02 14.66 5.02
C ARG A 356 -30.69 15.98 4.33
N PHE A 357 -29.68 16.01 3.46
CA PHE A 357 -29.33 17.18 2.65
C PHE A 357 -30.45 17.54 1.68
N ALA A 358 -31.06 16.55 1.01
CA ALA A 358 -32.16 16.77 0.08
C ALA A 358 -33.39 17.37 0.78
N GLY A 359 -33.72 16.86 1.96
CA GLY A 359 -34.85 17.32 2.77
C GLY A 359 -34.65 18.68 3.45
N ALA A 360 -33.45 19.29 3.39
CA ALA A 360 -33.18 20.60 3.98
C ALA A 360 -33.48 21.73 2.99
N ALA A 361 -34.34 22.69 3.38
CA ALA A 361 -34.63 23.86 2.55
C ALA A 361 -33.40 24.76 2.38
N GLU A 362 -32.55 24.83 3.42
CA GLU A 362 -31.30 25.59 3.46
C GLU A 362 -30.24 25.05 2.51
N ALA A 363 -30.44 23.85 1.94
CA ALA A 363 -29.58 23.30 0.90
C ALA A 363 -29.87 23.90 -0.50
N ALA A 364 -30.82 24.81 -0.61
CA ALA A 364 -31.12 25.51 -1.86
C ALA A 364 -29.89 26.26 -2.39
N GLY A 365 -29.51 26.00 -3.65
CA GLY A 365 -28.35 26.62 -4.29
C GLY A 365 -27.00 25.93 -4.04
N ILE A 366 -26.92 24.97 -3.11
CA ILE A 366 -25.69 24.19 -2.91
C ILE A 366 -25.60 23.12 -4.00
N GLN A 367 -24.60 23.24 -4.86
CA GLN A 367 -24.34 22.29 -5.95
C GLN A 367 -23.24 21.27 -5.63
N THR A 368 -22.36 21.56 -4.67
CA THR A 368 -21.32 20.64 -4.20
C THR A 368 -21.05 20.87 -2.72
N GLN A 369 -20.76 19.81 -1.98
CA GLN A 369 -20.30 19.91 -0.59
C GLN A 369 -19.37 18.76 -0.27
N GLN A 370 -18.15 19.06 0.18
CA GLN A 370 -17.29 18.05 0.77
C GLN A 370 -17.44 18.15 2.30
N THR A 371 -18.02 17.12 2.91
CA THR A 371 -18.02 16.96 4.37
C THR A 371 -17.00 15.90 4.74
N ARG A 372 -16.17 16.18 5.76
CA ARG A 372 -15.27 15.19 6.34
C ARG A 372 -15.85 14.63 7.62
N PHE A 373 -16.15 13.34 7.66
CA PHE A 373 -16.59 12.66 8.88
C PHE A 373 -15.42 11.98 9.55
N TRP A 374 -15.39 12.04 10.88
CA TRP A 374 -14.33 11.43 11.68
C TRP A 374 -14.89 10.72 12.89
N PHE A 375 -14.28 9.61 13.29
CA PHE A 375 -14.42 9.11 14.65
C PHE A 375 -13.36 9.77 15.53
N TYR A 376 -13.78 10.33 16.66
CA TYR A 376 -12.90 10.92 17.67
C TYR A 376 -13.05 10.20 19.02
N PRO A 377 -11.98 10.20 19.83
CA PRO A 377 -11.96 9.63 21.17
C PRO A 377 -12.68 10.49 22.22
N ASP A 378 -13.41 11.53 21.80
CA ASP A 378 -13.98 12.54 22.70
C ASP A 378 -15.03 12.00 23.67
N ALA A 379 -15.79 10.98 23.25
CA ALA A 379 -16.83 10.35 24.05
C ALA A 379 -16.37 9.11 24.84
N ILE A 380 -15.07 8.80 24.83
CA ILE A 380 -14.52 7.71 25.65
C ILE A 380 -14.58 8.14 27.12
N ASP A 381 -15.30 7.35 27.92
CA ASP A 381 -15.38 7.49 29.37
C ASP A 381 -14.50 6.46 30.04
N LEU A 382 -13.43 6.94 30.65
CA LEU A 382 -12.49 6.15 31.43
C LEU A 382 -12.21 6.88 32.75
N THR A 383 -11.87 6.10 33.78
CA THR A 383 -11.55 6.61 35.12
C THR A 383 -10.16 6.15 35.51
N LEU A 384 -9.38 7.09 36.07
CA LEU A 384 -8.09 6.79 36.69
C LEU A 384 -8.24 6.85 38.22
N SER A 385 -7.55 5.97 38.94
CA SER A 385 -7.39 6.14 40.39
C SER A 385 -6.68 7.46 40.72
N PRO A 386 -6.83 8.01 41.94
CA PRO A 386 -6.06 9.19 42.37
C PRO A 386 -4.55 9.01 42.23
N GLU A 387 -4.05 7.80 42.44
CA GLU A 387 -2.66 7.40 42.29
C GLU A 387 -2.25 7.18 40.82
N GLY A 388 -3.23 7.09 39.91
CA GLY A 388 -3.03 6.84 38.48
C GLY A 388 -2.66 5.40 38.14
N ASP A 389 -2.55 4.51 39.13
CA ASP A 389 -2.14 3.11 39.04
C ASP A 389 -3.27 2.15 38.64
N VAL A 390 -4.51 2.63 38.54
CA VAL A 390 -5.67 1.88 38.03
C VAL A 390 -6.34 2.67 36.91
N LEU A 391 -6.60 1.98 35.81
CA LEU A 391 -7.43 2.43 34.70
C LEU A 391 -8.70 1.57 34.65
N VAL A 392 -9.88 2.19 34.55
CA VAL A 392 -11.15 1.51 34.34
C VAL A 392 -11.89 2.14 33.15
N PHE A 393 -12.35 1.30 32.23
CA PHE A 393 -13.22 1.69 31.13
C PHE A 393 -14.68 1.68 31.60
N ARG A 394 -15.36 2.83 31.54
CA ARG A 394 -16.82 2.89 31.72
C ARG A 394 -17.53 2.77 30.38
N ARG A 395 -16.96 3.41 29.35
CA ARG A 395 -17.42 3.35 27.97
C ARG A 395 -16.25 3.60 27.01
N ALA A 396 -15.79 2.55 26.34
CA ALA A 396 -14.72 2.64 25.35
C ALA A 396 -15.27 2.83 23.92
N ARG A 397 -16.02 3.92 23.70
CA ARG A 397 -16.67 4.19 22.41
C ARG A 397 -16.26 5.53 21.84
N MET A 398 -15.88 5.53 20.57
CA MET A 398 -15.63 6.77 19.84
C MET A 398 -16.94 7.42 19.39
N SER A 399 -16.93 8.74 19.28
CA SER A 399 -18.03 9.50 18.71
C SER A 399 -17.73 9.90 17.27
N ALA A 400 -18.69 9.72 16.38
CA ALA A 400 -18.67 10.37 15.08
C ALA A 400 -18.76 11.89 15.25
N ALA A 401 -18.05 12.64 14.41
CA ALA A 401 -18.16 14.08 14.26
C ALA A 401 -17.82 14.48 12.82
N SER A 402 -17.92 15.78 12.52
CA SER A 402 -17.49 16.34 11.23
C SER A 402 -16.34 17.32 11.41
N GLU A 403 -15.28 17.16 10.62
CA GLU A 403 -14.14 18.09 10.59
C GLU A 403 -14.55 19.41 9.93
N ARG A 404 -14.08 20.53 10.50
CA ARG A 404 -14.15 21.83 9.83
C ARG A 404 -13.00 21.89 8.82
N ALA A 405 -13.27 22.28 7.58
CA ALA A 405 -12.19 22.66 6.68
C ALA A 405 -11.34 23.74 7.39
N ALA A 406 -10.03 23.52 7.51
CA ALA A 406 -9.13 24.44 8.18
C ALA A 406 -9.36 25.87 7.66
N GLY A 407 -9.67 26.81 8.57
CA GLY A 407 -9.95 28.21 8.24
C GLY A 407 -11.43 28.61 8.11
N SER A 408 -12.39 27.69 8.28
CA SER A 408 -13.82 28.03 8.26
C SER A 408 -14.43 28.16 9.66
N GLU A 409 -14.84 29.37 10.04
CA GLU A 409 -15.67 29.65 11.23
C GLU A 409 -17.16 29.29 11.01
N ALA A 410 -17.53 28.83 9.80
CA ALA A 410 -18.92 28.57 9.47
C ALA A 410 -19.52 27.44 10.36
N PRO A 411 -20.78 27.58 10.81
CA PRO A 411 -21.44 26.56 11.60
C PRO A 411 -21.61 25.25 10.81
N VAL A 412 -21.45 24.11 11.50
CA VAL A 412 -21.71 22.78 10.92
C VAL A 412 -23.16 22.73 10.42
N PRO A 413 -23.39 22.41 9.13
CA PRO A 413 -24.72 22.42 8.54
C PRO A 413 -25.72 21.51 9.28
N PRO A 414 -27.03 21.86 9.33
CA PRO A 414 -28.03 21.10 10.08
C PRO A 414 -28.12 19.63 9.68
N TRP A 415 -28.08 19.31 8.38
CA TRP A 415 -28.13 17.93 7.88
C TRP A 415 -26.88 17.12 8.24
N THR A 416 -25.70 17.74 8.24
CA THR A 416 -24.45 17.11 8.71
C THR A 416 -24.53 16.80 10.20
N ARG A 417 -25.01 17.74 11.02
CA ARG A 417 -25.21 17.53 12.45
C ARG A 417 -26.21 16.41 12.72
N ALA A 418 -27.35 16.42 12.04
CA ALA A 418 -28.38 15.38 12.18
C ALA A 418 -27.86 13.99 11.80
N THR A 419 -26.97 13.91 10.80
CA THR A 419 -26.30 12.65 10.42
C THR A 419 -25.39 12.16 11.54
N VAL A 420 -24.54 13.03 12.07
CA VAL A 420 -23.64 12.71 13.19
C VAL A 420 -24.42 12.24 14.42
N THR A 421 -25.48 12.97 14.79
CA THR A 421 -26.37 12.60 15.90
C THR A 421 -26.97 11.21 15.68
N ALA A 422 -27.53 10.95 14.50
CA ALA A 422 -28.15 9.66 14.20
C ALA A 422 -27.15 8.49 14.25
N ILE A 423 -25.92 8.68 13.75
CA ILE A 423 -24.87 7.66 13.83
C ILE A 423 -24.53 7.34 15.29
N ASN A 424 -24.35 8.38 16.12
CA ASN A 424 -23.99 8.21 17.52
C ASN A 424 -25.12 7.60 18.36
N GLU A 425 -26.38 7.97 18.11
CA GLU A 425 -27.56 7.44 18.81
C GLU A 425 -27.85 5.98 18.41
N ALA A 426 -27.63 5.62 17.14
CA ALA A 426 -27.90 4.29 16.61
C ALA A 426 -26.69 3.34 16.64
N TYR A 427 -25.58 3.72 17.29
CA TYR A 427 -24.30 3.02 17.19
C TYR A 427 -24.41 1.51 17.42
N ASP A 428 -25.07 1.05 18.49
CA ASP A 428 -25.17 -0.39 18.81
C ASP A 428 -25.95 -1.16 17.74
N ARG A 429 -27.02 -0.56 17.21
CA ARG A 429 -27.81 -1.16 16.12
C ARG A 429 -27.01 -1.20 14.82
N LEU A 430 -26.24 -0.15 14.54
CA LEU A 430 -25.31 -0.13 13.41
C LEU A 430 -24.20 -1.17 13.58
N ALA A 431 -23.68 -1.38 14.80
CA ALA A 431 -22.64 -2.37 15.10
C ALA A 431 -23.14 -3.82 14.92
N ALA A 432 -24.43 -4.08 15.16
CA ALA A 432 -25.06 -5.36 14.84
C ALA A 432 -25.10 -5.63 13.32
N VAL A 433 -25.13 -4.58 12.49
CA VAL A 433 -25.09 -4.69 11.01
C VAL A 433 -23.66 -4.73 10.49
N TYR A 434 -22.76 -3.94 11.10
CA TYR A 434 -21.37 -3.73 10.72
C TYR A 434 -20.45 -4.01 11.91
N PRO A 435 -20.00 -5.27 12.08
CA PRO A 435 -19.21 -5.70 13.24
C PRO A 435 -17.90 -4.93 13.45
N GLU A 436 -17.36 -4.28 12.42
CA GLU A 436 -16.20 -3.39 12.54
C GLU A 436 -16.42 -2.23 13.51
N LEU A 437 -17.66 -1.77 13.72
CA LEU A 437 -17.95 -0.76 14.74
C LEU A 437 -17.75 -1.33 16.15
N ALA A 438 -18.26 -2.53 16.45
CA ALA A 438 -17.96 -3.21 17.71
C ALA A 438 -16.45 -3.51 17.86
N GLY A 439 -15.78 -3.82 16.74
CA GLY A 439 -14.33 -3.95 16.70
C GLY A 439 -13.60 -2.65 17.07
N LEU A 440 -14.11 -1.49 16.66
CA LEU A 440 -13.53 -0.18 16.99
C LEU A 440 -13.53 0.06 18.52
N ASP A 441 -14.58 -0.35 19.22
CA ASP A 441 -14.64 -0.28 20.69
C ASP A 441 -13.47 -1.09 21.32
N GLN A 442 -13.11 -2.24 20.74
CA GLN A 442 -11.96 -3.04 21.19
C GLN A 442 -10.61 -2.41 20.84
N VAL A 443 -10.45 -1.88 19.62
CA VAL A 443 -9.24 -1.14 19.20
C VAL A 443 -8.93 -0.03 20.20
N VAL A 444 -9.96 0.72 20.60
CA VAL A 444 -9.85 1.85 21.52
C VAL A 444 -9.46 1.42 22.93
N ARG A 445 -10.03 0.33 23.46
CA ARG A 445 -9.60 -0.21 24.76
C ARG A 445 -8.11 -0.54 24.78
N LEU A 446 -7.61 -1.18 23.71
CA LEU A 446 -6.20 -1.54 23.59
C LEU A 446 -5.30 -0.31 23.49
N LEU A 447 -5.65 0.66 22.63
CA LEU A 447 -4.87 1.89 22.49
C LEU A 447 -4.85 2.69 23.80
N ALA A 448 -6.00 2.80 24.49
CA ALA A 448 -6.08 3.55 25.74
C ALA A 448 -5.29 2.88 26.87
N LEU A 449 -5.32 1.54 26.96
CA LEU A 449 -4.49 0.77 27.89
C LEU A 449 -3.00 1.09 27.70
N PHE A 450 -2.51 1.03 26.46
CA PHE A 450 -1.09 1.26 26.20
C PHE A 450 -0.68 2.73 26.30
N THR A 451 -1.56 3.68 25.95
CA THR A 451 -1.28 5.11 26.19
C THR A 451 -1.23 5.42 27.69
N TRP A 452 -2.06 4.77 28.51
CA TRP A 452 -1.97 4.88 29.96
C TRP A 452 -0.65 4.30 30.51
N LEU A 453 -0.26 3.11 30.07
CA LEU A 453 1.01 2.49 30.49
C LEU A 453 2.24 3.30 30.05
N GLU A 454 2.25 3.83 28.83
CA GLU A 454 3.33 4.72 28.35
C GLU A 454 3.45 5.97 29.23
N ARG A 455 2.32 6.61 29.59
CA ARG A 455 2.32 7.77 30.49
C ARG A 455 2.82 7.44 31.90
N LEU A 456 2.54 6.23 32.40
CA LEU A 456 3.06 5.76 33.69
C LEU A 456 4.57 5.50 33.63
N ASP A 457 5.06 4.93 32.52
CA ASP A 457 6.49 4.71 32.28
C ASP A 457 7.24 6.06 32.22
N ASP A 458 6.70 7.03 31.49
CA ASP A 458 7.21 8.41 31.44
C ASP A 458 7.21 9.10 32.82
N ALA A 459 6.25 8.73 33.69
CA ALA A 459 6.18 9.19 35.08
C ALA A 459 7.12 8.41 36.03
N GLY A 460 7.88 7.44 35.51
CA GLY A 460 8.86 6.66 36.26
C GLY A 460 8.27 5.47 37.03
N ALA A 461 7.05 5.04 36.75
CA ALA A 461 6.44 3.84 37.35
C ALA A 461 7.16 2.55 36.87
N PRO A 462 7.14 1.45 37.65
CA PRO A 462 7.71 0.16 37.22
C PRO A 462 6.86 -0.52 36.17
N VAL A 463 6.73 0.04 34.97
CA VAL A 463 5.99 -0.61 33.89
C VAL A 463 6.77 -1.86 33.43
N PRO A 464 6.10 -3.02 33.22
CA PRO A 464 6.77 -4.21 32.73
C PRO A 464 7.37 -3.98 31.32
N ASP A 465 8.24 -4.88 30.88
CA ASP A 465 8.84 -4.88 29.55
C ASP A 465 7.80 -5.15 28.46
N LEU A 466 7.09 -4.09 28.06
CA LEU A 466 6.07 -4.14 27.02
C LEU A 466 6.65 -4.44 25.64
N ASP A 467 7.95 -4.19 25.42
CA ASP A 467 8.62 -4.51 24.16
C ASP A 467 8.70 -6.01 23.90
N ALA A 468 8.53 -6.87 24.92
CA ALA A 468 8.32 -8.31 24.73
C ALA A 468 7.18 -8.63 23.74
N LEU A 469 6.16 -7.77 23.64
CA LEU A 469 5.08 -7.90 22.65
C LEU A 469 5.59 -7.78 21.21
N LEU A 470 6.72 -7.11 20.96
CA LEU A 470 7.25 -6.91 19.61
C LEU A 470 7.80 -8.21 18.98
N ALA A 471 8.09 -9.23 19.78
CA ALA A 471 8.45 -10.57 19.30
C ALA A 471 7.22 -11.43 18.94
N VAL A 472 6.01 -11.05 19.35
CA VAL A 472 4.78 -11.77 19.00
C VAL A 472 4.59 -11.77 17.49
N GLU A 473 4.34 -12.95 16.94
CA GLU A 473 4.00 -13.11 15.53
C GLU A 473 2.59 -12.58 15.25
N LEU A 474 2.50 -11.67 14.30
CA LEU A 474 1.26 -11.12 13.79
C LEU A 474 0.71 -12.03 12.69
N PRO A 475 -0.62 -12.23 12.61
CA PRO A 475 -1.23 -12.99 11.54
C PRO A 475 -1.08 -12.27 10.19
N ALA A 476 -1.15 -13.05 9.10
CA ALA A 476 -1.11 -12.52 7.74
C ALA A 476 -2.40 -11.74 7.42
N VAL A 477 -2.35 -10.41 7.55
CA VAL A 477 -3.44 -9.50 7.21
C VAL A 477 -2.93 -8.47 6.22
N ALA A 478 -3.66 -8.24 5.13
CA ALA A 478 -3.37 -7.15 4.21
C ALA A 478 -4.46 -6.08 4.30
N THR A 479 -4.02 -4.84 4.43
CA THR A 479 -4.90 -3.68 4.27
C THR A 479 -4.69 -3.09 2.87
N PRO A 480 -5.76 -2.77 2.13
CA PRO A 480 -5.66 -2.03 0.87
C PRO A 480 -4.77 -0.79 1.01
N ARG A 481 -3.98 -0.49 -0.03
CA ARG A 481 -3.12 0.70 -0.08
C ARG A 481 -3.74 1.85 -0.87
N SER A 482 -4.59 1.49 -1.81
CA SER A 482 -5.53 2.37 -2.47
C SER A 482 -6.91 1.77 -2.33
N PHE A 483 -7.92 2.63 -2.41
CA PHE A 483 -9.31 2.23 -2.33
C PHE A 483 -10.07 2.92 -3.47
N PRO A 484 -11.01 2.24 -4.15
CA PRO A 484 -11.86 2.89 -5.14
C PRO A 484 -12.55 4.11 -4.53
N GLN A 485 -12.42 5.27 -5.16
CA GLN A 485 -13.18 6.43 -4.70
C GLN A 485 -14.65 6.15 -4.96
N GLN A 486 -15.47 6.20 -3.90
CA GLN A 486 -16.91 6.18 -4.10
C GLN A 486 -17.30 7.45 -4.82
N LEU A 487 -17.71 7.27 -6.07
CA LEU A 487 -18.31 8.30 -6.87
C LEU A 487 -19.77 7.92 -6.94
N ALA A 488 -20.65 8.76 -6.43
CA ALA A 488 -22.09 8.52 -6.54
C ALA A 488 -22.70 9.57 -7.47
N PHE A 489 -23.64 9.14 -8.31
CA PHE A 489 -24.61 10.06 -8.88
C PHE A 489 -25.85 10.04 -7.99
N ASN A 490 -26.19 11.21 -7.46
CA ASN A 490 -27.39 11.38 -6.67
C ASN A 490 -28.41 12.13 -7.51
N ALA A 491 -29.63 11.61 -7.63
CA ALA A 491 -30.76 12.33 -8.20
C ALA A 491 -31.65 12.81 -7.05
N LEU A 492 -31.45 14.08 -6.67
CA LEU A 492 -32.12 14.68 -5.52
C LEU A 492 -33.41 15.39 -5.93
N PRO A 493 -34.45 15.34 -5.08
CA PRO A 493 -35.61 16.17 -5.25
C PRO A 493 -35.32 17.64 -4.90
N ALA A 494 -36.33 18.48 -5.10
CA ALA A 494 -36.26 19.90 -4.78
C ALA A 494 -35.83 20.10 -3.30
N PRO A 495 -34.96 21.08 -2.99
CA PRO A 495 -34.57 21.35 -1.61
C PRO A 495 -35.78 21.50 -0.69
N GLY A 496 -35.74 20.87 0.48
CA GLY A 496 -36.84 20.93 1.46
C GLY A 496 -37.97 19.93 1.21
N SER A 497 -37.92 19.13 0.14
CA SER A 497 -38.90 18.08 -0.11
C SER A 497 -38.41 16.72 0.42
N GLY A 498 -39.30 15.96 1.07
CA GLY A 498 -39.03 14.59 1.50
C GLY A 498 -39.09 13.56 0.37
N GLY A 499 -38.84 13.99 -0.87
CA GLY A 499 -38.94 13.14 -2.06
C GLY A 499 -37.86 12.07 -2.16
N ARG A 500 -38.02 11.15 -3.12
CA ARG A 500 -37.11 10.03 -3.34
C ARG A 500 -35.72 10.50 -3.80
N VAL A 501 -34.69 10.03 -3.09
CA VAL A 501 -33.28 10.12 -3.49
C VAL A 501 -32.87 8.82 -4.18
N ASP A 502 -32.48 8.92 -5.46
CA ASP A 502 -31.85 7.80 -6.16
C ASP A 502 -30.34 7.97 -6.12
N VAL A 503 -29.64 6.91 -5.70
CA VAL A 503 -28.19 6.84 -5.63
C VAL A 503 -27.74 5.76 -6.60
N PHE A 504 -26.88 6.11 -7.54
CA PHE A 504 -26.36 5.18 -8.53
C PHE A 504 -24.85 5.03 -8.30
N ASP A 505 -24.42 3.79 -8.01
CA ASP A 505 -23.00 3.43 -7.92
C ASP A 505 -22.35 3.43 -9.29
N ARG A 506 -21.05 3.73 -9.30
CA ARG A 506 -20.23 3.96 -10.50
C ARG A 506 -19.15 2.90 -10.65
N HIS A 507 -19.32 1.76 -9.97
CA HIS A 507 -18.29 0.74 -9.82
C HIS A 507 -17.67 0.30 -11.15
N ASP A 508 -18.50 0.05 -12.16
CA ASP A 508 -18.05 -0.37 -13.50
C ASP A 508 -17.16 0.68 -14.17
N VAL A 509 -17.46 1.97 -13.98
CA VAL A 509 -16.66 3.06 -14.54
C VAL A 509 -15.33 3.18 -13.79
N THR A 510 -15.35 3.08 -12.46
CA THR A 510 -14.13 3.11 -11.64
C THR A 510 -13.22 1.92 -11.97
N ALA A 511 -13.76 0.71 -12.04
CA ALA A 511 -13.02 -0.48 -12.45
C ALA A 511 -12.46 -0.34 -13.87
N ALA A 512 -13.22 0.28 -14.79
CA ALA A 512 -12.73 0.56 -16.13
C ALA A 512 -11.58 1.57 -16.15
N LEU A 513 -11.69 2.66 -15.38
CA LEU A 513 -10.63 3.67 -15.28
C LEU A 513 -9.38 3.14 -14.56
N ASP A 514 -9.53 2.23 -13.60
CA ASP A 514 -8.41 1.52 -12.97
C ASP A 514 -7.58 0.77 -14.03
N ARG A 515 -8.21 0.25 -15.10
CA ARG A 515 -7.52 -0.34 -16.27
C ARG A 515 -6.78 0.68 -17.14
N LEU A 516 -6.97 1.97 -16.94
CA LEU A 516 -6.22 3.02 -17.67
C LEU A 516 -5.09 3.62 -16.85
N GLY A 517 -5.05 3.35 -15.53
CA GLY A 517 -3.95 3.76 -14.66
C GLY A 517 -2.62 3.15 -15.10
N SER A 518 -1.51 3.71 -14.62
CA SER A 518 -0.19 3.14 -14.90
C SER A 518 -0.11 1.70 -14.38
N PRO A 519 0.47 0.74 -15.12
CA PRO A 519 0.62 -0.64 -14.65
C PRO A 519 1.48 -0.76 -13.38
N THR A 520 2.30 0.25 -13.08
CA THR A 520 3.07 0.37 -11.82
C THR A 520 2.31 1.02 -10.68
N GLY A 521 1.14 1.61 -10.96
CA GLY A 521 0.41 2.47 -10.04
C GLY A 521 1.06 3.85 -9.82
N HIS A 522 2.07 4.22 -10.60
CA HIS A 522 2.67 5.55 -10.51
C HIS A 522 1.88 6.62 -11.27
N PRO A 523 1.89 7.87 -10.79
CA PRO A 523 1.27 8.98 -11.51
C PRO A 523 2.00 9.23 -12.83
N LEU A 524 1.24 9.38 -13.90
CA LEU A 524 1.76 9.83 -15.20
C LEU A 524 2.52 11.16 -15.05
N ALA A 525 3.44 11.43 -15.98
CA ALA A 525 4.09 12.73 -16.04
C ALA A 525 3.03 13.86 -16.08
N PRO A 526 3.18 14.94 -15.30
CA PRO A 526 2.10 15.94 -15.10
C PRO A 526 1.59 16.57 -16.40
N ARG A 527 2.50 16.86 -17.34
CA ARG A 527 2.14 17.40 -18.67
C ARG A 527 1.38 16.40 -19.52
N VAL A 528 1.78 15.12 -19.48
CA VAL A 528 1.11 14.00 -20.17
C VAL A 528 -0.30 13.84 -19.64
N ARG A 529 -0.44 13.80 -18.31
CA ARG A 529 -1.72 13.72 -17.62
C ARG A 529 -2.62 14.91 -17.96
N ALA A 530 -2.11 16.13 -17.86
CA ALA A 530 -2.83 17.37 -18.16
C ALA A 530 -3.40 17.40 -19.58
N ARG A 531 -2.61 16.95 -20.58
CA ARG A 531 -3.08 16.86 -21.97
C ARG A 531 -4.20 15.83 -22.13
N ARG A 532 -4.11 14.67 -21.47
CA ARG A 532 -5.20 13.67 -21.50
C ARG A 532 -6.45 14.17 -20.83
N ALA A 533 -6.30 14.77 -19.66
CA ALA A 533 -7.40 15.34 -18.92
C ALA A 533 -8.11 16.42 -19.75
N LEU A 534 -7.35 17.26 -20.46
CA LEU A 534 -7.87 18.24 -21.40
C LEU A 534 -8.69 17.61 -22.54
N GLN A 535 -8.19 16.53 -23.16
CA GLN A 535 -8.89 15.81 -24.23
C GLN A 535 -10.21 15.17 -23.78
N ALA A 536 -10.34 14.84 -22.50
CA ALA A 536 -11.54 14.22 -21.94
C ALA A 536 -12.69 15.23 -21.66
N LEU A 537 -12.43 16.54 -21.79
CA LEU A 537 -13.39 17.61 -21.51
C LEU A 537 -14.30 17.89 -22.70
N ASP A 538 -15.59 18.11 -22.42
CA ASP A 538 -16.56 18.58 -23.42
C ASP A 538 -16.70 20.11 -23.31
N VAL A 539 -15.95 20.84 -24.12
CA VAL A 539 -15.90 22.31 -24.10
C VAL A 539 -17.24 23.00 -24.37
N ARG A 540 -18.27 22.27 -24.82
CA ARG A 540 -19.64 22.80 -24.95
C ARG A 540 -20.30 23.02 -23.59
N LYS A 541 -19.78 22.42 -22.52
CA LYS A 541 -20.25 22.63 -21.14
C LYS A 541 -19.42 23.74 -20.47
N PRO A 542 -20.05 24.79 -19.89
CA PRO A 542 -19.31 25.92 -19.30
C PRO A 542 -18.27 25.53 -18.24
N SER A 543 -18.59 24.55 -17.38
CA SER A 543 -17.65 24.06 -16.35
C SER A 543 -16.42 23.38 -16.95
N HIS A 544 -16.59 22.61 -18.02
CA HIS A 544 -15.48 21.95 -18.74
C HIS A 544 -14.64 22.98 -19.51
N ALA A 545 -15.26 23.94 -20.20
CA ALA A 545 -14.57 25.00 -20.92
C ALA A 545 -13.64 25.83 -20.01
N ARG A 546 -14.11 26.14 -18.79
CA ARG A 546 -13.31 26.87 -17.79
C ARG A 546 -12.04 26.11 -17.40
N VAL A 547 -12.17 24.80 -17.12
CA VAL A 547 -11.03 23.95 -16.73
C VAL A 547 -10.10 23.69 -17.91
N ALA A 548 -10.66 23.49 -19.12
CA ALA A 548 -9.89 23.33 -20.35
C ALA A 548 -8.98 24.54 -20.60
N ALA A 549 -9.53 25.75 -20.55
CA ALA A 549 -8.76 26.98 -20.72
C ALA A 549 -7.69 27.17 -19.63
N ALA A 550 -7.94 26.72 -18.40
CA ALA A 550 -6.95 26.76 -17.32
C ALA A 550 -5.78 25.78 -17.57
N LEU A 551 -6.09 24.57 -18.05
CA LEU A 551 -5.09 23.56 -18.43
C LEU A 551 -4.26 24.01 -19.63
N GLU A 552 -4.89 24.55 -20.68
CA GLU A 552 -4.21 25.08 -21.87
C GLU A 552 -3.22 26.19 -21.50
N ARG A 553 -3.65 27.16 -20.69
CA ARG A 553 -2.76 28.21 -20.18
C ARG A 553 -1.59 27.64 -19.36
N ALA A 554 -1.86 26.67 -18.50
CA ALA A 554 -0.82 26.03 -17.68
C ALA A 554 0.18 25.22 -18.53
N LEU A 555 -0.27 24.57 -19.60
CA LEU A 555 0.57 23.81 -20.53
C LEU A 555 1.41 24.72 -21.44
N ALA A 556 0.91 25.91 -21.78
CA ALA A 556 1.57 26.88 -22.66
C ALA A 556 2.53 27.85 -21.95
N ALA A 557 2.56 27.89 -20.61
CA ALA A 557 3.40 28.82 -19.87
C ALA A 557 4.90 28.46 -19.95
N ASP A 558 5.73 29.51 -20.02
CA ASP A 558 7.21 29.46 -19.99
C ASP A 558 7.75 30.49 -18.97
N PRO A 559 8.43 30.06 -17.88
CA PRO A 559 8.71 28.68 -17.53
C PRO A 559 7.43 27.89 -17.15
N PRO A 560 7.46 26.55 -17.25
CA PRO A 560 6.35 25.72 -16.83
C PRO A 560 5.90 26.03 -15.40
N PRO A 561 4.58 25.94 -15.11
CA PRO A 561 4.09 26.06 -13.76
C PRO A 561 4.63 24.93 -12.88
N ALA A 562 4.62 25.15 -11.57
CA ALA A 562 4.91 24.09 -10.61
C ALA A 562 4.05 22.85 -10.90
N THR A 563 4.69 21.68 -10.87
CA THR A 563 4.07 20.37 -11.14
C THR A 563 2.75 20.17 -10.38
N ALA A 564 2.75 20.56 -9.10
CA ALA A 564 1.58 20.55 -8.22
C ALA A 564 0.32 21.14 -8.85
N ARG A 565 0.45 22.28 -9.55
CA ARG A 565 -0.65 23.01 -10.16
C ARG A 565 -1.21 22.28 -11.39
N LEU A 566 -0.35 21.68 -12.20
CA LEU A 566 -0.79 20.89 -13.36
C LEU A 566 -1.54 19.65 -12.90
N ASP A 567 -1.07 18.95 -11.87
CA ASP A 567 -1.72 17.77 -11.33
C ASP A 567 -3.10 18.11 -10.75
N ALA A 568 -3.23 19.21 -9.99
CA ALA A 568 -4.50 19.66 -9.45
C ALA A 568 -5.54 19.97 -10.55
N LEU A 569 -5.13 20.71 -11.60
CA LEU A 569 -6.01 21.00 -12.74
C LEU A 569 -6.39 19.73 -13.52
N SER A 570 -5.45 18.79 -13.66
CA SER A 570 -5.70 17.51 -14.33
C SER A 570 -6.73 16.69 -13.56
N GLN A 571 -6.61 16.60 -12.24
CA GLN A 571 -7.57 15.93 -11.38
C GLN A 571 -8.97 16.55 -11.46
N GLU A 572 -9.08 17.88 -11.50
CA GLU A 572 -10.37 18.57 -11.68
C GLU A 572 -11.00 18.17 -13.03
N ALA A 573 -10.21 18.19 -14.10
CA ALA A 573 -10.67 17.82 -15.43
C ALA A 573 -11.10 16.35 -15.54
N GLU A 574 -10.31 15.42 -15.01
CA GLU A 574 -10.64 13.99 -14.94
C GLU A 574 -11.94 13.76 -14.18
N ARG A 575 -12.14 14.44 -13.05
CA ARG A 575 -13.37 14.31 -12.25
C ARG A 575 -14.61 14.77 -13.04
N LEU A 576 -14.51 15.88 -13.78
CA LEU A 576 -15.58 16.36 -14.65
C LEU A 576 -15.87 15.37 -15.78
N ALA A 577 -14.84 14.80 -16.39
CA ALA A 577 -14.99 13.76 -17.42
C ALA A 577 -15.68 12.51 -16.88
N MET A 578 -15.19 11.97 -15.76
CA MET A 578 -15.74 10.79 -15.08
C MET A 578 -17.21 10.94 -14.74
N HIS A 579 -17.61 12.12 -14.26
CA HIS A 579 -19.00 12.41 -13.98
C HIS A 579 -19.90 12.23 -15.21
N ARG A 580 -19.44 12.69 -16.37
CA ARG A 580 -20.18 12.56 -17.62
C ARG A 580 -20.24 11.09 -18.08
N LEU A 581 -19.16 10.33 -17.94
CA LEU A 581 -19.10 8.93 -18.34
C LEU A 581 -20.13 8.09 -17.60
N VAL A 582 -20.24 8.30 -16.29
CA VAL A 582 -21.19 7.57 -15.46
C VAL A 582 -22.63 7.78 -15.91
N LEU A 583 -23.01 9.02 -16.21
CA LEU A 583 -24.38 9.28 -16.63
C LEU A 583 -24.74 8.49 -17.91
N GLY A 584 -23.74 8.19 -18.73
CA GLY A 584 -23.87 7.33 -19.89
C GLY A 584 -24.09 5.85 -19.57
N THR A 585 -23.61 5.35 -18.42
CA THR A 585 -23.66 3.92 -18.05
C THR A 585 -24.93 3.52 -17.31
N LEU A 586 -25.81 4.47 -17.00
CA LEU A 586 -27.10 4.16 -16.36
C LEU A 586 -27.93 3.20 -17.22
N ALA A 587 -28.63 2.25 -16.59
CA ALA A 587 -29.58 1.38 -17.26
C ALA A 587 -30.71 2.20 -17.92
N ASP A 588 -31.32 1.68 -18.99
CA ASP A 588 -32.28 2.45 -19.79
C ASP A 588 -33.56 2.82 -19.04
N ASP A 589 -33.99 1.97 -18.11
CA ASP A 589 -35.07 2.24 -17.18
C ASP A 589 -34.72 3.39 -16.21
N ALA A 590 -33.52 3.38 -15.63
CA ALA A 590 -33.02 4.47 -14.80
C ALA A 590 -32.91 5.79 -15.60
N LYS A 591 -32.40 5.74 -16.84
CA LYS A 591 -32.38 6.89 -17.76
C LYS A 591 -33.77 7.40 -18.07
N ARG A 592 -34.73 6.52 -18.38
CA ARG A 592 -36.14 6.89 -18.65
C ARG A 592 -36.80 7.51 -17.43
N ALA A 593 -36.58 6.96 -16.24
CA ALA A 593 -37.10 7.49 -14.98
C ALA A 593 -36.56 8.90 -14.69
N LEU A 594 -35.25 9.12 -14.83
CA LEU A 594 -34.64 10.44 -14.67
C LEU A 594 -35.15 11.43 -15.74
N ALA A 595 -35.30 11.00 -16.98
CA ALA A 595 -35.84 11.82 -18.06
C ALA A 595 -37.33 12.17 -17.84
N ALA A 596 -38.12 11.27 -17.24
CA ALA A 596 -39.50 11.56 -16.86
C ALA A 596 -39.58 12.61 -15.74
N ARG A 597 -38.75 12.47 -14.70
CA ARG A 597 -38.60 13.45 -13.60
C ARG A 597 -38.18 14.82 -14.12
N ALA A 598 -37.15 14.87 -14.97
CA ALA A 598 -36.69 16.11 -15.58
C ALA A 598 -37.78 16.78 -16.46
N ARG A 599 -38.54 15.99 -17.24
CA ARG A 599 -39.70 16.49 -18.02
C ARG A 599 -40.83 17.00 -17.14
N ALA A 600 -41.00 16.46 -15.93
CA ALA A 600 -41.93 16.95 -14.92
C ALA A 600 -41.43 18.24 -14.21
N GLY A 601 -40.34 18.86 -14.68
CA GLY A 601 -39.82 20.11 -14.16
C GLY A 601 -38.83 19.96 -13.00
N GLU A 602 -38.45 18.73 -12.64
CA GLU A 602 -37.54 18.48 -11.53
C GLU A 602 -36.09 18.83 -11.90
N LYS A 603 -35.48 19.76 -11.15
CA LYS A 603 -34.08 20.14 -11.31
C LYS A 603 -33.18 19.17 -10.56
N LEU A 604 -32.77 18.09 -11.23
CA LEU A 604 -31.85 17.10 -10.70
C LEU A 604 -30.47 17.74 -10.40
N ARG A 605 -30.00 17.57 -9.16
CA ARG A 605 -28.71 18.07 -8.68
C ARG A 605 -27.72 16.93 -8.56
N VAL A 606 -26.44 17.16 -8.85
CA VAL A 606 -25.42 16.14 -8.62
C VAL A 606 -24.59 16.46 -7.41
N PHE A 607 -24.39 15.46 -6.56
CA PHE A 607 -23.75 15.64 -5.26
C PHE A 607 -22.69 14.55 -5.06
N SER A 608 -21.49 14.98 -4.67
CA SER A 608 -20.37 14.11 -4.29
C SER A 608 -20.13 14.31 -2.80
N THR A 609 -20.18 13.25 -1.98
CA THR A 609 -19.95 13.37 -0.52
C THR A 609 -18.71 12.60 -0.06
N ALA A 610 -18.26 13.02 1.12
CA ALA A 610 -17.49 12.25 2.08
C ALA A 610 -16.11 11.76 1.63
N THR A 611 -15.11 12.49 2.11
CA THR A 611 -13.84 11.90 2.57
C THR A 611 -13.95 11.76 4.09
N GLY A 612 -13.24 10.86 4.76
CA GLY A 612 -13.29 10.75 6.21
C GLY A 612 -12.00 10.23 6.79
N GLY A 613 -11.95 10.11 8.12
CA GLY A 613 -10.81 9.51 8.82
C GLY A 613 -11.15 9.09 10.26
N LEU A 614 -10.14 8.59 10.96
CA LEU A 614 -10.19 8.27 12.37
C LEU A 614 -8.97 8.86 13.06
N ASP A 615 -9.20 9.62 14.12
CA ASP A 615 -8.16 10.01 15.08
C ASP A 615 -8.18 8.98 16.21
N LEU A 616 -7.09 8.23 16.35
CA LEU A 616 -6.99 7.14 17.33
C LEU A 616 -6.06 7.52 18.50
N SER A 617 -5.74 8.80 18.67
CA SER A 617 -4.91 9.31 19.77
C SER A 617 -5.68 9.35 21.10
N MET A 618 -5.27 8.57 22.10
CA MET A 618 -5.99 8.47 23.38
C MET A 618 -5.60 9.53 24.42
N ASP A 619 -4.66 10.43 24.09
CA ASP A 619 -4.16 11.47 24.99
C ASP A 619 -5.28 12.31 25.61
N GLY A 620 -6.18 12.84 24.78
CA GLY A 620 -7.26 13.71 25.22
C GLY A 620 -8.27 12.99 26.13
N ALA A 621 -8.51 11.69 25.91
CA ALA A 621 -9.38 10.89 26.78
C ALA A 621 -8.76 10.70 28.17
N LEU A 622 -7.47 10.41 28.24
CA LEU A 622 -6.75 10.26 29.51
C LEU A 622 -6.59 11.58 30.27
N ASP A 623 -6.42 12.70 29.57
CA ASP A 623 -6.34 14.03 30.21
C ASP A 623 -7.66 14.41 30.90
N ARG A 624 -8.80 14.08 30.28
CA ARG A 624 -10.14 14.33 30.86
C ARG A 624 -10.47 13.43 32.06
N ALA A 625 -9.88 12.23 32.11
CA ALA A 625 -10.14 11.26 33.15
C ALA A 625 -9.41 11.51 34.48
N ARG A 626 -8.45 12.45 34.51
CA ARG A 626 -7.74 12.80 35.74
C ARG A 626 -8.72 13.49 36.70
N PRO A 627 -8.80 13.04 37.97
CA PRO A 627 -9.56 13.77 38.98
C PRO A 627 -9.05 15.21 39.05
N ALA A 628 -9.94 16.20 38.88
CA ALA A 628 -9.59 17.60 39.05
C ALA A 628 -8.99 17.79 40.46
N ARG A 629 -7.67 18.01 40.55
CA ARG A 629 -7.03 18.40 41.80
C ARG A 629 -7.60 19.76 42.20
N ARG A 630 -8.42 19.75 43.26
CA ARG A 630 -9.15 20.85 43.93
C ARG A 630 -10.57 21.10 43.44
N LEU A 631 -11.53 20.40 44.05
CA LEU A 631 -12.89 20.89 44.26
C LEU A 631 -12.91 21.65 45.59
N SER A 632 -13.10 22.97 45.54
CA SER A 632 -13.73 23.67 46.65
C SER A 632 -15.18 23.20 46.72
N LEU A 633 -15.57 22.70 47.89
CA LEU A 633 -16.94 22.32 48.22
C LEU A 633 -17.89 23.51 48.02
N THR A 634 -18.70 23.46 46.97
CA THR A 634 -20.03 24.07 47.00
C THR A 634 -21.03 23.02 46.54
N TRP A 635 -21.86 22.63 47.49
CA TRP A 635 -22.96 21.69 47.40
C TRP A 635 -24.15 22.39 46.75
N ASP A 636 -24.62 21.90 45.60
CA ASP A 636 -26.00 22.13 45.12
C ASP A 636 -26.39 21.12 44.02
N GLY A 637 -27.37 20.26 44.33
CA GLY A 637 -28.48 19.85 43.45
C GLY A 637 -28.25 18.81 42.33
N PRO A 638 -29.27 17.97 41.99
CA PRO A 638 -29.12 16.77 41.18
C PRO A 638 -28.98 17.04 39.68
N SER A 639 -28.21 16.16 39.04
CA SER A 639 -27.70 16.18 37.68
C SER A 639 -28.75 16.31 36.57
N SER A 640 -28.83 17.50 35.98
CA SER A 640 -29.17 17.66 34.56
C SER A 640 -27.89 17.53 33.73
N ALA A 641 -27.89 16.67 32.72
CA ALA A 641 -26.84 16.55 31.72
C ALA A 641 -26.41 17.93 31.19
N THR A 642 -25.27 18.42 31.66
CA THR A 642 -24.74 19.72 31.25
C THR A 642 -24.23 19.62 29.83
N ARG A 643 -24.78 20.49 28.98
CA ARG A 643 -24.46 20.75 27.58
C ARG A 643 -22.99 20.50 27.22
N PRO A 644 -22.69 19.93 26.03
CA PRO A 644 -21.34 20.00 25.48
C PRO A 644 -20.96 21.47 25.34
N SER A 645 -19.80 21.83 25.90
CA SER A 645 -19.26 23.17 25.76
C SER A 645 -19.14 23.50 24.27
N ARG A 646 -19.83 24.57 23.88
CA ARG A 646 -19.59 25.29 22.61
C ARG A 646 -18.21 25.94 22.71
N GLY A 647 -17.16 25.14 22.56
CA GLY A 647 -15.85 25.61 22.14
C GLY A 647 -15.75 25.43 20.64
N THR A 648 -15.28 26.46 19.93
CA THR A 648 -14.51 26.24 18.70
C THR A 648 -13.60 25.02 18.89
N PRO A 649 -13.37 24.17 17.86
CA PRO A 649 -12.14 23.40 17.87
C PRO A 649 -11.05 24.48 17.83
N ARG A 650 -10.58 24.89 19.01
CA ARG A 650 -9.20 25.29 19.15
C ARG A 650 -8.48 24.18 18.40
N ALA A 651 -7.74 24.53 17.34
CA ALA A 651 -6.60 23.74 16.99
C ALA A 651 -6.01 23.31 18.34
N VAL A 652 -6.03 22.01 18.62
CA VAL A 652 -5.53 21.49 19.88
C VAL A 652 -4.02 21.66 19.76
N GLY A 653 -3.57 22.91 19.84
CA GLY A 653 -2.36 23.27 20.52
C GLY A 653 -2.57 22.72 21.91
N ARG A 654 -2.13 21.47 22.08
CA ARG A 654 -1.53 21.04 23.32
C ARG A 654 -0.61 22.19 23.77
N PRO A 655 -0.54 22.53 25.06
CA PRO A 655 0.67 23.19 25.54
C PRO A 655 1.82 22.23 25.24
N ALA A 656 2.49 22.43 24.09
CA ALA A 656 3.59 21.62 23.56
C ALA A 656 3.36 20.08 23.62
N PRO A 657 3.40 19.30 22.51
CA PRO A 657 4.35 18.20 22.58
C PRO A 657 5.66 18.89 22.96
N ALA A 658 6.26 18.50 24.09
CA ALA A 658 7.66 18.87 24.28
C ALA A 658 8.32 18.62 22.91
N PRO A 659 9.21 19.51 22.43
CA PRO A 659 10.12 19.07 21.39
C PRO A 659 10.63 17.68 21.81
N THR A 660 11.07 16.83 20.90
CA THR A 660 11.86 15.67 21.34
C THR A 660 13.09 16.06 22.18
N GLY A 661 13.30 17.37 22.39
CA GLY A 661 13.90 17.98 23.57
C GLY A 661 13.45 17.36 24.90
N PRO A 662 14.37 16.78 25.69
CA PRO A 662 14.04 16.34 27.03
C PRO A 662 13.45 17.50 27.83
N VAL A 663 12.52 17.19 28.73
CA VAL A 663 12.25 18.06 29.88
C VAL A 663 13.61 18.39 30.51
N PRO A 664 14.05 19.66 30.56
CA PRO A 664 15.30 19.99 31.22
C PRO A 664 15.15 19.66 32.71
N GLY A 665 15.75 18.55 33.16
CA GLY A 665 15.89 18.21 34.57
C GLY A 665 15.21 16.93 35.08
N ALA A 666 14.39 16.23 34.29
CA ALA A 666 13.95 14.87 34.65
C ALA A 666 14.78 13.86 33.88
N ALA A 667 15.98 13.54 34.39
CA ALA A 667 16.68 12.34 33.95
C ALA A 667 15.71 11.15 34.12
N PRO A 668 15.60 10.23 33.13
CA PRO A 668 14.89 8.99 33.36
C PRO A 668 15.44 8.40 34.65
N VAL A 669 14.56 8.00 35.57
CA VAL A 669 14.99 7.30 36.78
C VAL A 669 15.59 5.98 36.30
N VAL A 670 16.92 5.97 36.08
CA VAL A 670 17.66 4.77 35.71
C VAL A 670 17.61 3.88 36.93
N ARG A 671 16.63 2.97 36.95
CA ARG A 671 16.52 1.97 37.99
C ARG A 671 17.70 1.03 37.83
N ALA A 672 18.40 0.76 38.93
CA ALA A 672 19.47 -0.23 38.93
C ALA A 672 18.90 -1.56 38.40
N PRO A 673 19.54 -2.21 37.42
CA PRO A 673 19.07 -3.47 36.89
C PRO A 673 18.90 -4.51 37.99
N ARG A 674 17.77 -5.20 38.03
CA ARG A 674 17.52 -6.30 38.98
C ARG A 674 17.80 -7.64 38.30
N ALA A 675 18.52 -8.52 38.98
CA ALA A 675 18.85 -9.85 38.44
C ALA A 675 17.61 -10.68 38.13
N GLU A 676 16.57 -10.57 38.96
CA GLU A 676 15.28 -11.25 38.76
C GLU A 676 14.53 -10.78 37.49
N TRP A 677 14.79 -9.56 37.02
CA TRP A 677 14.18 -8.96 35.84
C TRP A 677 14.92 -9.26 34.54
N ARG A 678 16.09 -9.90 34.59
CA ARG A 678 16.84 -10.33 33.39
C ARG A 678 16.26 -11.58 32.73
N ARG A 679 15.27 -12.20 33.35
CA ARG A 679 14.61 -13.40 32.82
C ARG A 679 13.70 -13.03 31.65
N GLU A 680 13.62 -13.90 30.65
CA GLU A 680 12.69 -13.70 29.55
C GLU A 680 11.24 -13.69 30.02
N SER A 681 10.43 -12.94 29.28
CA SER A 681 8.99 -12.83 29.52
C SER A 681 8.31 -14.21 29.40
N PRO A 682 7.55 -14.67 30.41
CA PRO A 682 6.84 -15.95 30.32
C PRO A 682 5.92 -16.01 29.10
N GLY A 683 6.03 -17.08 28.30
CA GLY A 683 5.27 -17.24 27.06
C GLY A 683 5.89 -16.60 25.81
N LEU A 684 7.04 -15.92 25.93
CA LEU A 684 7.73 -15.32 24.79
C LEU A 684 8.24 -16.37 23.80
N ARG A 685 7.88 -16.20 22.53
CA ARG A 685 8.36 -17.03 21.42
C ARG A 685 8.90 -16.13 20.33
N HIS A 686 10.20 -16.16 20.06
CA HIS A 686 10.75 -15.45 18.90
C HIS A 686 10.55 -16.28 17.64
N ALA A 687 9.99 -15.69 16.59
CA ALA A 687 9.95 -16.32 15.29
C ALA A 687 11.39 -16.50 14.75
N PRO A 688 11.69 -17.65 14.12
CA PRO A 688 12.96 -17.82 13.41
C PRO A 688 13.04 -16.81 12.26
N LEU A 689 14.27 -16.41 11.93
CA LEU A 689 14.52 -15.64 10.72
C LEU A 689 14.16 -16.52 9.50
N PRO A 690 13.35 -16.04 8.54
CA PRO A 690 13.10 -16.79 7.32
C PRO A 690 14.43 -17.14 6.64
N GLY A 691 14.51 -18.33 6.05
CA GLY A 691 15.70 -18.79 5.37
C GLY A 691 16.20 -17.72 4.41
N HIS A 692 17.47 -17.36 4.53
CA HIS A 692 18.05 -16.23 3.82
C HIS A 692 19.10 -16.75 2.85
N ALA A 693 19.07 -16.31 1.60
CA ALA A 693 19.95 -16.81 0.54
C ALA A 693 21.43 -16.37 0.70
N PHE A 694 21.82 -15.98 1.91
CA PHE A 694 23.14 -15.49 2.26
C PHE A 694 24.20 -16.58 2.15
N GLY A 695 25.40 -16.15 1.81
CA GLY A 695 26.58 -16.97 1.62
C GLY A 695 27.67 -16.13 0.93
N PRO A 696 28.92 -16.60 0.88
CA PRO A 696 30.01 -15.86 0.23
C PRO A 696 29.65 -15.50 -1.22
N LEU A 697 29.99 -14.29 -1.66
CA LEU A 697 29.80 -13.88 -3.06
C LEU A 697 30.59 -14.84 -3.98
N PRO A 698 30.09 -15.12 -5.21
CA PRO A 698 30.85 -15.90 -6.19
C PRO A 698 32.20 -15.23 -6.50
N ALA A 699 33.19 -16.03 -6.87
CA ALA A 699 34.55 -15.57 -7.11
C ALA A 699 34.63 -14.73 -8.39
N ALA A 700 35.76 -14.03 -8.56
CA ALA A 700 36.06 -13.28 -9.77
C ALA A 700 36.03 -14.18 -11.02
N GLY A 701 35.08 -13.97 -11.95
CA GLY A 701 34.99 -14.70 -13.21
C GLY A 701 33.82 -15.70 -13.30
N ASP A 702 33.13 -15.95 -12.18
CA ASP A 702 31.94 -16.81 -12.16
C ASP A 702 30.75 -16.12 -12.86
N PRO A 703 29.88 -16.90 -13.52
CA PRO A 703 28.62 -16.38 -14.06
C PRO A 703 27.76 -15.77 -12.93
N PRO A 704 26.82 -14.86 -13.25
CA PRO A 704 25.96 -14.26 -12.25
C PRO A 704 25.27 -15.31 -11.38
N ALA A 705 25.56 -15.32 -10.09
CA ALA A 705 24.94 -16.27 -9.17
C ALA A 705 23.59 -15.72 -8.70
N ILE A 706 22.53 -16.49 -8.88
CA ILE A 706 21.20 -16.17 -8.34
C ILE A 706 20.93 -17.10 -7.17
N ARG A 707 20.66 -16.53 -5.99
CA ARG A 707 20.28 -17.27 -4.79
C ARG A 707 18.90 -16.82 -4.34
N ARG A 708 18.06 -17.77 -3.93
CA ARG A 708 16.72 -17.49 -3.38
C ARG A 708 16.63 -18.07 -1.97
N GLY A 709 16.11 -17.28 -1.05
CA GLY A 709 15.88 -17.69 0.34
C GLY A 709 14.72 -16.89 0.91
N GLY A 710 13.65 -17.58 1.32
CA GLY A 710 12.46 -16.94 1.85
C GLY A 710 11.83 -15.98 0.83
N ALA A 711 11.59 -14.73 1.23
CA ALA A 711 11.12 -13.67 0.33
C ALA A 711 12.25 -12.90 -0.35
N LEU A 712 13.52 -13.30 -0.22
CA LEU A 712 14.68 -12.60 -0.76
C LEU A 712 15.26 -13.32 -1.99
N LEU A 713 15.53 -12.53 -3.04
CA LEU A 713 16.35 -12.90 -4.17
C LEU A 713 17.66 -12.09 -4.11
N LEU A 714 18.78 -12.78 -4.17
CA LEU A 714 20.10 -12.19 -4.30
C LEU A 714 20.70 -12.54 -5.65
N ALA A 715 21.24 -11.53 -6.33
CA ALA A 715 22.01 -11.70 -7.54
C ALA A 715 23.28 -10.88 -7.47
N SER A 716 24.36 -11.33 -8.11
CA SER A 716 25.60 -10.58 -8.21
C SER A 716 26.31 -10.92 -9.50
N GLY A 717 27.12 -10.00 -10.01
CA GLY A 717 27.91 -10.24 -11.21
C GLY A 717 29.02 -9.21 -11.39
N ARG A 718 29.78 -9.39 -12.47
CA ARG A 718 30.77 -8.42 -12.96
C ARG A 718 30.46 -8.09 -14.41
N VAL A 719 30.75 -6.86 -14.81
CA VAL A 719 30.60 -6.40 -16.19
C VAL A 719 31.83 -5.60 -16.59
N ARG A 720 32.21 -5.63 -17.87
CA ARG A 720 33.20 -4.68 -18.39
C ARG A 720 32.53 -3.31 -18.54
N ALA A 721 33.09 -2.29 -17.93
CA ALA A 721 32.67 -0.91 -18.17
C ALA A 721 33.21 -0.43 -19.53
N GLU A 722 32.67 0.68 -20.05
CA GLU A 722 33.04 1.26 -21.36
C GLU A 722 34.54 1.55 -21.53
N ASN A 723 35.29 1.68 -20.43
CA ASN A 723 36.75 1.91 -20.43
C ASN A 723 37.57 0.62 -20.20
N ASP A 724 37.01 -0.56 -20.48
CA ASP A 724 37.63 -1.87 -20.28
C ASP A 724 37.99 -2.25 -18.82
N ARG A 725 37.61 -1.42 -17.85
CA ARG A 725 37.73 -1.73 -16.42
C ARG A 725 36.51 -2.51 -15.94
N ALA A 726 36.73 -3.60 -15.20
CA ALA A 726 35.63 -4.43 -14.69
C ALA A 726 34.90 -3.73 -13.53
N ALA A 727 33.58 -3.54 -13.64
CA ALA A 727 32.72 -3.15 -12.53
C ALA A 727 32.08 -4.41 -11.91
N SER A 728 31.85 -4.39 -10.60
CA SER A 728 31.07 -5.43 -9.92
C SER A 728 29.74 -4.88 -9.43
N TRP A 729 28.73 -5.73 -9.32
CA TRP A 729 27.43 -5.32 -8.82
C TRP A 729 26.78 -6.44 -8.03
N TRP A 730 25.89 -6.05 -7.12
CA TRP A 730 25.00 -6.98 -6.43
C TRP A 730 23.63 -6.37 -6.23
N LEU A 731 22.61 -7.21 -6.30
CA LEU A 731 21.19 -6.90 -6.26
C LEU A 731 20.52 -7.75 -5.19
N ALA A 732 19.88 -7.11 -4.23
CA ALA A 732 18.92 -7.73 -3.32
C ALA A 732 17.50 -7.30 -3.69
N VAL A 733 16.59 -8.26 -3.88
CA VAL A 733 15.16 -8.02 -4.10
C VAL A 733 14.37 -8.72 -3.01
N SER A 734 13.75 -7.92 -2.15
CA SER A 734 12.83 -8.38 -1.11
C SER A 734 11.39 -8.39 -1.64
N GLY A 735 10.70 -9.50 -1.41
CA GLY A 735 9.36 -9.74 -1.92
C GLY A 735 9.27 -9.59 -3.44
N PRO A 736 10.04 -10.34 -4.26
CA PRO A 736 10.02 -10.22 -5.72
C PRO A 736 8.63 -10.49 -6.32
N PHE A 737 7.74 -11.14 -5.58
CA PHE A 737 6.35 -11.38 -5.99
C PHE A 737 5.32 -10.58 -5.18
N ALA A 738 5.76 -9.74 -4.24
CA ALA A 738 4.85 -8.87 -3.49
C ALA A 738 4.34 -7.73 -4.39
N PRO A 739 3.17 -7.13 -4.08
CA PRO A 739 2.64 -5.94 -4.78
C PRO A 739 3.63 -4.79 -4.87
N ARG A 740 4.40 -4.61 -3.81
CA ARG A 740 5.38 -3.55 -3.66
C ARG A 740 6.73 -4.19 -3.32
N PRO A 741 7.43 -4.74 -4.33
CA PRO A 741 8.76 -5.27 -4.12
C PRO A 741 9.67 -4.13 -3.65
N SER A 742 10.69 -4.46 -2.85
CA SER A 742 11.79 -3.53 -2.59
C SER A 742 13.09 -4.10 -3.08
N ALA A 743 13.89 -3.29 -3.76
CA ALA A 743 15.18 -3.71 -4.29
C ALA A 743 16.30 -2.76 -3.87
N ARG A 744 17.51 -3.30 -3.78
CA ARG A 744 18.75 -2.58 -3.56
C ARG A 744 19.80 -3.15 -4.50
N LEU A 745 20.20 -2.36 -5.48
CA LEU A 745 21.35 -2.61 -6.34
C LEU A 745 22.50 -1.70 -5.88
N VAL A 746 23.69 -2.26 -5.78
CA VAL A 746 24.92 -1.52 -5.56
C VAL A 746 25.88 -1.83 -6.69
N VAL A 747 26.40 -0.79 -7.33
CA VAL A 747 27.41 -0.88 -8.39
C VAL A 747 28.75 -0.39 -7.84
N ARG A 748 29.77 -1.21 -7.96
CA ARG A 748 31.14 -0.93 -7.58
C ARG A 748 32.04 -0.84 -8.80
N ASP A 749 33.03 0.04 -8.77
CA ASP A 749 34.07 0.11 -9.78
C ASP A 749 35.10 -1.03 -9.66
N ALA A 750 36.17 -0.95 -10.44
CA ALA A 750 37.24 -1.95 -10.47
C ALA A 750 38.06 -2.01 -9.18
N ASP A 751 38.14 -0.90 -8.46
CA ASP A 751 38.84 -0.78 -7.19
C ASP A 751 37.94 -1.23 -6.02
N GLY A 752 36.68 -1.57 -6.31
CA GLY A 752 35.68 -2.03 -5.36
C GLY A 752 34.98 -0.90 -4.62
N ALA A 753 35.24 0.36 -4.98
CA ALA A 753 34.53 1.51 -4.43
C ALA A 753 33.12 1.61 -5.03
N VAL A 754 32.15 2.03 -4.22
CA VAL A 754 30.77 2.13 -4.68
C VAL A 754 30.60 3.36 -5.56
N ARG A 755 30.09 3.15 -6.78
CA ARG A 755 29.85 4.20 -7.77
C ARG A 755 28.40 4.69 -7.76
N ALA A 756 27.45 3.77 -7.65
CA ALA A 756 26.03 4.07 -7.81
C ALA A 756 25.14 3.10 -7.04
N PHE A 757 23.93 3.56 -6.75
CA PHE A 757 22.86 2.78 -6.15
C PHE A 757 21.60 2.82 -7.01
N VAL A 758 20.85 1.72 -6.98
CA VAL A 758 19.44 1.73 -7.41
C VAL A 758 18.59 1.14 -6.31
N ARG A 759 17.58 1.88 -5.90
CA ARG A 759 16.59 1.42 -4.94
C ARG A 759 15.25 1.29 -5.63
N VAL A 760 14.51 0.23 -5.30
CA VAL A 760 13.06 0.20 -5.53
C VAL A 760 12.38 0.24 -4.17
N VAL A 761 11.60 1.28 -3.91
CA VAL A 761 10.95 1.51 -2.61
C VAL A 761 9.56 2.07 -2.85
N ALA A 762 8.55 1.41 -2.25
CA ALA A 762 7.13 1.77 -2.43
C ALA A 762 6.74 1.86 -3.93
N GLY A 763 7.23 0.91 -4.72
CA GLY A 763 7.04 0.84 -6.18
C GLY A 763 8.00 1.72 -6.99
N ARG A 764 8.59 2.77 -6.40
CA ARG A 764 9.41 3.74 -7.15
C ARG A 764 10.83 3.27 -7.32
N ARG A 765 11.38 3.38 -8.53
CA ARG A 765 12.80 3.21 -8.83
C ARG A 765 13.55 4.54 -8.63
N LEU A 766 14.62 4.50 -7.84
CA LEU A 766 15.50 5.64 -7.55
C LEU A 766 16.94 5.23 -7.92
N ALA A 767 17.52 5.85 -8.94
CA ALA A 767 18.93 5.69 -9.29
C ALA A 767 19.70 6.95 -8.89
N TYR A 768 20.81 6.79 -8.16
CA TYR A 768 21.57 7.92 -7.62
C TYR A 768 23.02 7.57 -7.34
N VAL A 769 23.83 8.61 -7.25
CA VAL A 769 25.24 8.58 -6.85
C VAL A 769 25.43 9.31 -5.53
N VAL A 770 26.44 8.90 -4.77
CA VAL A 770 26.83 9.57 -3.53
C VAL A 770 28.02 10.48 -3.83
N ARG A 771 27.88 11.78 -3.57
CA ARG A 771 28.95 12.77 -3.78
C ARG A 771 29.37 13.36 -2.45
N ALA A 772 30.67 13.29 -2.13
CA ALA A 772 31.20 13.98 -0.97
C ALA A 772 31.21 15.51 -1.19
N ARG A 773 30.81 16.27 -0.17
CA ARG A 773 30.83 17.73 -0.14
C ARG A 773 31.24 18.19 1.27
N GLY A 774 32.54 18.35 1.49
CA GLY A 774 33.07 18.69 2.81
C GLY A 774 32.80 17.57 3.83
N ASP A 775 32.10 17.89 4.91
CA ASP A 775 31.66 16.96 5.96
C ASP A 775 30.30 16.31 5.69
N ALA A 776 29.69 16.60 4.54
CA ALA A 776 28.44 16.04 4.08
C ALA A 776 28.63 15.11 2.88
N VAL A 777 27.66 14.23 2.67
CA VAL A 777 27.44 13.51 1.41
C VAL A 777 26.07 13.89 0.86
N VAL A 778 26.04 14.15 -0.45
CA VAL A 778 24.82 14.50 -1.18
C VAL A 778 24.46 13.33 -2.09
N LEU A 779 23.23 12.83 -1.95
CA LEU A 779 22.68 11.83 -2.84
C LEU A 779 22.02 12.52 -4.02
N ALA A 780 22.75 12.57 -5.14
CA ALA A 780 22.27 13.21 -6.36
C ALA A 780 21.60 12.16 -7.25
N ARG A 781 20.36 12.43 -7.64
CA ARG A 781 19.67 11.59 -8.62
C ARG A 781 20.43 11.58 -9.93
N ASP A 782 20.69 10.39 -10.46
CA ASP A 782 21.41 10.20 -11.70
C ASP A 782 20.87 8.95 -12.38
N ASP A 783 19.89 9.16 -13.26
CA ASP A 783 19.24 8.08 -13.99
C ASP A 783 20.19 7.42 -15.02
N ALA A 784 21.33 8.06 -15.34
CA ALA A 784 22.39 7.54 -16.22
C ALA A 784 23.59 6.94 -15.45
N ALA A 785 23.51 6.85 -14.11
CA ALA A 785 24.61 6.38 -13.28
C ALA A 785 24.95 4.89 -13.48
N LEU A 786 24.05 4.13 -14.10
CA LEU A 786 24.24 2.70 -14.33
C LEU A 786 24.96 2.46 -15.67
N PRO A 787 26.02 1.63 -15.68
CA PRO A 787 26.54 1.11 -16.92
C PRO A 787 25.48 0.23 -17.58
N ALA A 788 25.17 0.46 -18.86
CA ALA A 788 24.19 -0.33 -19.63
C ALA A 788 24.42 -1.86 -19.52
N ALA A 789 25.69 -2.27 -19.40
CA ALA A 789 26.04 -3.68 -19.21
C ALA A 789 25.55 -4.26 -17.86
N VAL A 790 25.51 -3.47 -16.78
CA VAL A 790 24.93 -3.85 -15.49
C VAL A 790 23.43 -4.04 -15.65
N ASP A 791 22.76 -3.11 -16.32
CA ASP A 791 21.33 -3.20 -16.58
C ASP A 791 20.96 -4.40 -17.44
N ASP A 792 21.75 -4.69 -18.48
CA ASP A 792 21.61 -5.90 -19.28
C ASP A 792 21.82 -7.17 -18.46
N ALA A 793 22.79 -7.17 -17.53
CA ALA A 793 23.04 -8.31 -16.65
C ALA A 793 21.88 -8.53 -15.66
N ILE A 794 21.33 -7.45 -15.11
CA ILE A 794 20.13 -7.47 -14.26
C ILE A 794 18.92 -7.94 -15.07
N ALA A 795 18.72 -7.40 -16.27
CA ALA A 795 17.65 -7.81 -17.16
C ALA A 795 17.78 -9.30 -17.49
N ARG A 796 18.97 -9.84 -17.75
CA ARG A 796 19.17 -11.29 -17.97
C ARG A 796 18.89 -12.14 -16.73
N VAL A 797 19.27 -11.66 -15.55
CA VAL A 797 18.96 -12.34 -14.27
C VAL A 797 17.46 -12.39 -14.01
N LEU A 798 16.72 -11.40 -14.51
CA LEU A 798 15.30 -11.20 -14.23
C LEU A 798 14.38 -11.56 -15.40
N ALA A 799 14.93 -11.75 -16.59
CA ALA A 799 14.17 -12.04 -17.79
C ALA A 799 13.71 -13.51 -17.77
N PRO A 800 12.49 -13.77 -18.25
CA PRO A 800 12.14 -15.08 -18.77
C PRO A 800 13.21 -15.55 -19.76
N ALA A 801 13.75 -16.74 -19.57
CA ALA A 801 14.65 -17.36 -20.53
C ALA A 801 13.87 -17.63 -21.83
N ALA A 802 13.94 -16.72 -22.80
CA ALA A 802 13.53 -16.96 -24.16
C ALA A 802 14.36 -16.05 -25.07
N ALA A 803 15.25 -16.68 -25.85
CA ALA A 803 15.90 -16.03 -26.97
C ALA A 803 14.84 -15.59 -28.00
N ASP A 804 14.97 -14.37 -28.51
CA ASP A 804 14.07 -13.79 -29.50
C ASP A 804 14.19 -14.52 -30.85
N VAL A 805 13.37 -15.55 -31.02
CA VAL A 805 12.82 -15.88 -32.33
C VAL A 805 11.32 -15.74 -32.18
N VAL A 806 10.76 -14.69 -32.80
CA VAL A 806 9.31 -14.56 -32.94
C VAL A 806 8.87 -15.66 -33.89
N ALA A 807 8.45 -16.81 -33.35
CA ALA A 807 7.85 -17.87 -34.15
C ALA A 807 6.60 -17.31 -34.83
N ALA A 808 6.39 -17.64 -36.11
CA ALA A 808 5.14 -17.34 -36.79
C ALA A 808 3.98 -17.87 -35.93
N PRO A 809 2.92 -17.07 -35.71
CA PRO A 809 1.80 -17.54 -34.90
C PRO A 809 1.18 -18.80 -35.54
N PRO A 810 0.80 -19.81 -34.75
CA PRO A 810 0.12 -21.02 -35.24
C PRO A 810 -1.18 -20.71 -36.00
N GLU A 811 -1.64 -21.68 -36.79
CA GLU A 811 -2.96 -21.59 -37.44
C GLU A 811 -4.07 -21.39 -36.40
N GLY A 812 -5.05 -20.55 -36.73
CA GLY A 812 -6.15 -20.18 -35.83
C GLY A 812 -5.80 -19.11 -34.77
N LEU A 813 -4.51 -18.79 -34.60
CA LEU A 813 -4.04 -17.70 -33.72
C LEU A 813 -3.66 -16.46 -34.52
N ARG A 814 -4.12 -15.30 -34.08
CA ARG A 814 -3.64 -14.01 -34.56
C ARG A 814 -2.96 -13.23 -33.44
N LEU A 815 -1.76 -12.72 -33.71
CA LEU A 815 -1.00 -11.91 -32.77
C LEU A 815 -1.26 -10.42 -33.02
N LEU A 816 -1.43 -9.67 -31.93
CA LEU A 816 -1.52 -8.21 -31.91
C LEU A 816 -0.55 -7.67 -30.87
N GLU A 817 0.48 -6.96 -31.30
CA GLU A 817 1.48 -6.35 -30.43
C GLU A 817 1.18 -4.87 -30.19
N LEU A 818 1.13 -4.48 -28.91
CA LEU A 818 1.04 -3.09 -28.50
C LEU A 818 2.46 -2.50 -28.44
N PRO A 819 2.72 -1.36 -29.11
CA PRO A 819 4.06 -0.80 -29.18
C PRO A 819 4.49 -0.17 -27.86
N ALA A 820 5.79 -0.06 -27.65
CA ALA A 820 6.38 0.82 -26.64
C ALA A 820 6.36 2.28 -27.12
N ALA A 821 5.17 2.86 -27.38
CA ALA A 821 5.03 4.27 -27.76
C ALA A 821 5.30 5.24 -26.59
N ARG A 822 6.44 5.95 -26.61
CA ARG A 822 6.79 6.93 -25.57
C ARG A 822 5.94 8.20 -25.72
N GLY A 823 5.06 8.48 -24.76
CA GLY A 823 4.41 9.79 -24.62
C GLY A 823 2.97 9.87 -25.12
N ASP A 824 2.62 10.99 -25.77
CA ASP A 824 1.23 11.43 -26.05
C ASP A 824 0.85 11.35 -27.54
N GLU A 825 1.46 10.45 -28.31
CA GLU A 825 1.12 10.32 -29.73
C GLU A 825 -0.40 10.05 -29.88
N PRO A 826 -1.11 10.82 -30.73
CA PRO A 826 -2.55 10.68 -30.91
C PRO A 826 -2.92 9.39 -31.64
N ARG A 827 -1.95 8.79 -32.32
CA ARG A 827 -2.03 7.50 -33.00
C ARG A 827 -0.96 6.57 -32.48
N VAL A 828 -1.29 5.29 -32.43
CA VAL A 828 -0.42 4.21 -31.96
C VAL A 828 -0.31 3.19 -33.08
N GLU A 829 0.90 2.70 -33.36
CA GLU A 829 1.14 1.70 -34.40
C GLU A 829 1.02 0.28 -33.82
N LEU A 830 -0.06 -0.42 -34.14
CA LEU A 830 -0.24 -1.82 -33.74
C LEU A 830 0.38 -2.76 -34.76
N VAL A 831 1.17 -3.74 -34.30
CA VAL A 831 1.74 -4.74 -35.20
C VAL A 831 0.89 -6.00 -35.14
N THR A 832 0.46 -6.51 -36.29
CA THR A 832 -0.32 -7.75 -36.38
C THR A 832 0.37 -8.78 -37.27
N SER A 833 0.30 -10.05 -36.84
CA SER A 833 0.80 -11.19 -37.61
C SER A 833 -0.14 -12.40 -37.46
N ALA A 834 -0.19 -13.23 -38.51
CA ALA A 834 -0.96 -14.47 -38.58
C ALA A 834 -0.16 -15.55 -39.33
N ALA A 835 -0.55 -16.82 -39.18
CA ALA A 835 0.12 -17.93 -39.86
C ALA A 835 0.13 -17.72 -41.39
N GLY A 836 1.31 -17.71 -42.00
CA GLY A 836 1.48 -17.54 -43.46
C GLY A 836 1.27 -16.11 -43.98
N ASP A 837 0.90 -15.15 -43.12
CA ASP A 837 0.72 -13.74 -43.51
C ASP A 837 1.98 -12.92 -43.20
N ALA A 838 2.27 -11.93 -44.06
CA ALA A 838 3.26 -10.91 -43.74
C ALA A 838 2.80 -10.04 -42.56
N THR A 839 3.72 -9.68 -41.65
CA THR A 839 3.48 -8.74 -40.57
C THR A 839 2.98 -7.40 -41.12
N ARG A 840 1.90 -6.86 -40.54
CA ARG A 840 1.32 -5.57 -40.91
C ARG A 840 1.33 -4.61 -39.73
N THR A 841 1.58 -3.33 -39.99
CA THR A 841 1.43 -2.26 -39.00
C THR A 841 0.14 -1.50 -39.28
N ILE A 842 -0.69 -1.32 -38.24
CA ILE A 842 -2.00 -0.67 -38.31
C ILE A 842 -1.97 0.55 -37.40
N PRO A 843 -2.07 1.78 -37.92
CA PRO A 843 -2.24 2.96 -37.09
C PRO A 843 -3.66 2.96 -36.49
N ILE A 844 -3.75 3.02 -35.15
CA ILE A 844 -5.02 3.19 -34.42
C ILE A 844 -5.04 4.55 -33.72
N ASP A 845 -6.18 5.24 -33.74
CA ASP A 845 -6.33 6.43 -32.90
C ASP A 845 -6.32 6.01 -31.43
N ARG A 846 -5.51 6.67 -30.62
CA ARG A 846 -5.35 6.32 -29.20
C ARG A 846 -6.67 6.34 -28.43
N ALA A 847 -7.57 7.27 -28.76
CA ALA A 847 -8.90 7.33 -28.17
C ALA A 847 -9.73 6.06 -28.44
N GLN A 848 -9.53 5.41 -29.59
CA GLN A 848 -10.15 4.11 -29.88
C GLN A 848 -9.55 3.02 -28.99
N LEU A 849 -8.22 3.01 -28.79
CA LEU A 849 -7.55 2.07 -27.88
C LEU A 849 -8.02 2.22 -26.43
N VAL A 850 -8.18 3.45 -25.95
CA VAL A 850 -8.76 3.73 -24.63
C VAL A 850 -10.19 3.17 -24.54
N ARG A 851 -11.05 3.43 -25.53
CA ARG A 851 -12.43 2.90 -25.52
C ARG A 851 -12.47 1.37 -25.64
N LEU A 852 -11.50 0.77 -26.33
CA LEU A 852 -11.33 -0.68 -26.35
C LEU A 852 -10.99 -1.20 -24.96
N ALA A 853 -9.95 -0.68 -24.30
CA ALA A 853 -9.53 -1.09 -22.96
C ALA A 853 -10.62 -0.89 -21.88
N LEU A 854 -11.47 0.11 -22.04
CA LEU A 854 -12.60 0.35 -21.14
C LEU A 854 -13.77 -0.62 -21.34
N GLY A 855 -13.91 -1.23 -22.52
CA GLY A 855 -15.02 -2.14 -22.83
C GLY A 855 -16.30 -1.42 -23.28
N PRO A 856 -17.34 -2.19 -23.69
CA PRO A 856 -18.56 -1.67 -24.32
C PRO A 856 -19.53 -0.98 -23.36
N GLY A 857 -19.24 -1.01 -22.06
CA GLY A 857 -20.04 -0.35 -21.03
C GLY A 857 -19.72 1.13 -20.86
N VAL A 858 -18.63 1.65 -21.45
CA VAL A 858 -18.15 3.01 -21.21
C VAL A 858 -18.09 3.81 -22.51
N ASP A 859 -19.06 4.71 -22.70
CA ASP A 859 -19.07 5.64 -23.83
C ASP A 859 -18.20 6.88 -23.52
N LEU A 860 -16.93 6.80 -23.87
CA LEU A 860 -16.11 7.99 -24.07
C LEU A 860 -16.64 8.76 -25.33
N PRO A 861 -16.87 10.08 -25.26
CA PRO A 861 -17.35 10.91 -26.38
C PRO A 861 -16.17 11.19 -27.35
N PRO A 862 -16.41 11.69 -28.58
CA PRO A 862 -17.55 12.52 -29.03
C PRO A 862 -18.77 11.70 -29.43
N ALA A 863 -19.93 12.15 -28.98
CA ALA A 863 -21.23 11.63 -29.40
C ALA A 863 -21.34 11.53 -30.93
N GLY A 864 -21.88 10.41 -31.42
CA GLY A 864 -22.43 10.32 -32.77
C GLY A 864 -21.56 9.68 -33.85
N ARG A 865 -20.36 9.18 -33.55
CA ARG A 865 -19.61 8.31 -34.48
C ARG A 865 -19.54 6.88 -33.94
N PRO A 866 -20.01 5.86 -34.69
CA PRO A 866 -19.71 4.48 -34.32
C PRO A 866 -18.19 4.35 -34.26
N ILE A 867 -17.68 3.74 -33.19
CA ILE A 867 -16.28 3.32 -33.21
C ILE A 867 -16.19 2.29 -34.31
N PRO A 868 -15.36 2.53 -35.34
CA PRO A 868 -15.00 1.45 -36.23
C PRO A 868 -14.49 0.33 -35.32
N PRO A 869 -14.86 -0.94 -35.55
CA PRO A 869 -14.11 -2.03 -34.93
C PRO A 869 -12.61 -1.74 -35.04
N LEU A 870 -11.75 -2.37 -34.23
CA LEU A 870 -10.44 -2.71 -34.78
C LEU A 870 -10.78 -3.51 -36.04
N VAL A 871 -10.89 -2.83 -37.19
CA VAL A 871 -11.13 -3.38 -38.51
C VAL A 871 -9.73 -3.52 -39.05
N PRO A 872 -9.06 -4.63 -38.75
CA PRO A 872 -7.87 -5.01 -39.48
C PRO A 872 -8.29 -4.99 -40.95
N PRO A 873 -7.52 -4.35 -41.83
CA PRO A 873 -7.94 -4.13 -43.20
C PRO A 873 -8.44 -5.45 -43.83
N SER A 874 -9.76 -5.52 -44.00
CA SER A 874 -10.63 -6.43 -44.77
C SER A 874 -10.32 -7.94 -44.94
N SER A 875 -9.38 -8.61 -44.25
CA SER A 875 -9.04 -9.99 -44.66
C SER A 875 -8.59 -11.04 -43.61
N GLY A 876 -9.17 -11.17 -42.39
CA GLY A 876 -8.87 -12.42 -41.67
C GLY A 876 -9.17 -12.64 -40.18
N PHE A 877 -9.68 -11.67 -39.42
CA PHE A 877 -9.98 -11.94 -38.00
C PHE A 877 -11.20 -12.86 -37.81
N GLU A 878 -12.13 -12.90 -38.77
CA GLU A 878 -13.25 -13.84 -38.78
C GLU A 878 -12.80 -15.32 -38.91
N ARG A 879 -11.58 -15.55 -39.43
CA ARG A 879 -10.98 -16.88 -39.53
C ARG A 879 -10.13 -17.26 -38.32
N ALA A 880 -9.75 -16.30 -37.47
CA ALA A 880 -9.00 -16.58 -36.26
C ALA A 880 -9.96 -17.05 -35.18
N GLY A 881 -9.71 -18.22 -34.59
CA GLY A 881 -10.44 -18.67 -33.40
C GLY A 881 -10.01 -17.91 -32.15
N THR A 882 -8.80 -17.32 -32.15
CA THR A 882 -8.22 -16.62 -31.00
C THR A 882 -7.33 -15.45 -31.41
N VAL A 883 -7.40 -14.37 -30.64
CA VAL A 883 -6.52 -13.20 -30.72
C VAL A 883 -5.66 -13.13 -29.47
N MET A 884 -4.34 -13.08 -29.65
CA MET A 884 -3.36 -12.91 -28.59
C MET A 884 -2.84 -11.48 -28.60
N LEU A 885 -3.04 -10.76 -27.49
CA LEU A 885 -2.44 -9.45 -27.27
C LEU A 885 -1.10 -9.60 -26.55
N ARG A 886 -0.09 -8.87 -27.00
CA ARG A 886 1.25 -8.92 -26.41
C ARG A 886 1.80 -7.52 -26.22
N ASP A 887 2.38 -7.28 -25.07
CA ASP A 887 3.14 -6.05 -24.86
C ASP A 887 4.49 -6.11 -25.56
N ALA A 888 4.99 -4.94 -25.99
CA ALA A 888 6.37 -4.78 -26.43
C ALA A 888 7.36 -5.30 -25.36
N ALA A 889 8.51 -5.82 -25.80
CA ALA A 889 9.49 -6.46 -24.91
C ALA A 889 9.85 -5.69 -23.62
N PRO A 890 10.01 -4.34 -23.63
CA PRO A 890 10.32 -3.58 -22.41
C PRO A 890 9.22 -3.64 -21.34
N LEU A 891 7.96 -3.77 -21.74
CA LEU A 891 6.78 -3.76 -20.86
C LEU A 891 6.52 -5.11 -20.17
N ARG A 892 7.20 -6.18 -20.62
CA ARG A 892 7.09 -7.54 -20.06
C ARG A 892 8.07 -7.81 -18.92
N ARG A 893 8.89 -6.81 -18.57
CA ARG A 893 9.90 -6.90 -17.50
C ARG A 893 9.24 -6.62 -16.13
N PRO A 894 9.89 -6.95 -15.01
CA PRO A 894 9.44 -6.46 -13.70
C PRO A 894 9.74 -4.96 -13.54
N PRO A 895 9.00 -4.22 -12.69
CA PRO A 895 9.13 -2.77 -12.52
C PRO A 895 10.47 -2.30 -11.93
N TRP A 896 11.29 -3.21 -11.40
CA TRP A 896 12.65 -2.88 -10.94
C TRP A 896 13.73 -3.07 -12.02
N ALA A 897 13.37 -3.57 -13.21
CA ALA A 897 14.27 -3.59 -14.36
C ALA A 897 14.41 -2.17 -14.96
N GLU A 898 15.55 -1.90 -15.59
CA GLU A 898 15.82 -0.60 -16.23
C GLU A 898 14.89 -0.32 -17.42
N GLY A 899 14.71 0.96 -17.75
CA GLY A 899 13.86 1.41 -18.86
C GLY A 899 12.36 1.38 -18.56
N TRP A 900 11.98 1.08 -17.32
CA TRP A 900 10.58 1.17 -16.90
C TRP A 900 10.13 2.63 -16.83
N VAL A 901 9.23 3.00 -17.73
CA VAL A 901 8.59 4.32 -17.75
C VAL A 901 7.15 4.15 -17.24
N ASP A 902 6.53 5.19 -16.72
CA ASP A 902 5.11 5.12 -16.38
C ASP A 902 4.29 5.11 -17.66
N TRP A 903 3.74 3.93 -17.95
CA TRP A 903 2.99 3.69 -19.17
C TRP A 903 1.50 3.93 -18.95
N PRO A 904 0.83 4.51 -19.92
CA PRO A 904 -0.63 4.60 -19.98
C PRO A 904 -1.27 3.22 -19.98
N GLY A 905 -2.27 2.98 -19.12
CA GLY A 905 -2.87 1.65 -18.98
C GLY A 905 -3.58 1.16 -20.24
N GLU A 906 -4.00 2.05 -21.15
CA GLU A 906 -4.55 1.67 -22.46
C GLU A 906 -3.52 1.02 -23.40
N LEU A 907 -2.22 1.18 -23.13
CA LEU A 907 -1.14 0.54 -23.89
C LEU A 907 -0.73 -0.81 -23.29
N PHE A 908 -1.48 -1.30 -22.31
CA PHE A 908 -1.19 -2.54 -21.61
C PHE A 908 -2.08 -3.69 -22.12
N ALA A 909 -1.45 -4.77 -22.58
CA ALA A 909 -2.12 -5.88 -23.28
C ALA A 909 -3.22 -6.52 -22.44
N PRO A 910 -3.04 -6.81 -21.13
CA PRO A 910 -4.13 -7.31 -20.29
C PRO A 910 -5.36 -6.40 -20.23
N HIS A 911 -5.18 -5.07 -20.18
CA HIS A 911 -6.29 -4.13 -20.12
C HIS A 911 -7.06 -4.09 -21.44
N VAL A 912 -6.36 -4.00 -22.57
CA VAL A 912 -6.96 -4.06 -23.90
C VAL A 912 -7.62 -5.41 -24.14
N ALA A 913 -7.02 -6.51 -23.67
CA ALA A 913 -7.57 -7.85 -23.80
C ALA A 913 -8.89 -8.02 -23.03
N ARG A 914 -8.97 -7.54 -21.78
CA ARG A 914 -10.25 -7.53 -21.01
C ARG A 914 -11.32 -6.72 -21.72
N GLY A 915 -10.93 -5.53 -22.19
CA GLY A 915 -11.79 -4.65 -22.96
C GLY A 915 -12.37 -5.31 -24.20
N LEU A 916 -11.50 -5.89 -25.05
CA LEU A 916 -11.88 -6.66 -26.24
C LEU A 916 -12.77 -7.85 -25.91
N ALA A 917 -12.40 -8.65 -24.90
CA ALA A 917 -13.20 -9.80 -24.47
C ALA A 917 -14.60 -9.38 -24.01
N ALA A 918 -14.74 -8.22 -23.34
CA ALA A 918 -16.04 -7.68 -22.95
C ALA A 918 -16.85 -7.17 -24.16
N TRP A 919 -16.19 -6.51 -25.13
CA TRP A 919 -16.82 -6.06 -26.38
C TRP A 919 -17.38 -7.22 -27.19
N TRP A 920 -16.58 -8.27 -27.36
CA TRP A 920 -16.89 -9.41 -28.21
C TRP A 920 -17.87 -10.41 -27.63
N ARG A 921 -17.97 -10.52 -26.29
CA ARG A 921 -19.01 -11.33 -25.62
C ARG A 921 -20.45 -10.97 -26.00
N ARG A 922 -20.71 -9.79 -26.56
CA ARG A 922 -22.04 -9.37 -27.05
C ARG A 922 -22.39 -9.89 -28.45
N GLY A 923 -21.44 -10.47 -29.19
CA GLY A 923 -21.62 -10.96 -30.56
C GLY A 923 -21.61 -12.49 -30.67
N ALA A 924 -22.37 -13.07 -31.60
CA ALA A 924 -22.55 -14.51 -31.74
C ALA A 924 -21.36 -15.29 -32.34
N ARG A 925 -20.35 -14.62 -32.92
CA ARG A 925 -19.18 -15.24 -33.57
C ARG A 925 -17.90 -14.43 -33.36
N ALA A 926 -17.49 -14.26 -32.11
CA ALA A 926 -16.29 -13.50 -31.81
C ALA A 926 -15.12 -14.42 -31.37
N PRO A 927 -13.87 -14.08 -31.73
CA PRO A 927 -12.71 -14.86 -31.31
C PRO A 927 -12.47 -14.75 -29.81
N ALA A 928 -11.87 -15.79 -29.23
CA ALA A 928 -11.36 -15.72 -27.86
C ALA A 928 -10.20 -14.71 -27.76
N VAL A 929 -10.01 -14.12 -26.58
CA VAL A 929 -8.95 -13.13 -26.34
C VAL A 929 -8.02 -13.62 -25.23
N VAL A 930 -6.72 -13.63 -25.51
CA VAL A 930 -5.69 -14.09 -24.59
C VAL A 930 -4.52 -13.10 -24.56
N VAL A 931 -3.65 -13.22 -23.57
CA VAL A 931 -2.43 -12.41 -23.44
C VAL A 931 -1.19 -13.27 -23.64
N GLY A 932 -0.30 -12.83 -24.53
CA GLY A 932 1.05 -13.39 -24.67
C GLY A 932 2.01 -12.70 -23.73
N THR A 933 2.69 -13.48 -22.89
CA THR A 933 3.67 -12.99 -21.92
C THR A 933 5.12 -13.01 -22.41
N SER A 934 5.39 -13.61 -23.58
CA SER A 934 6.74 -13.76 -24.14
C SER A 934 6.75 -13.98 -25.65
N ALA A 935 7.94 -14.12 -26.23
CA ALA A 935 8.10 -14.54 -27.62
C ALA A 935 7.58 -15.98 -27.88
N GLY A 936 7.71 -16.87 -26.89
CA GLY A 936 7.28 -18.27 -26.97
C GLY A 936 5.79 -18.51 -26.69
N SER A 937 5.03 -17.48 -26.33
CA SER A 937 3.60 -17.60 -26.00
C SER A 937 2.75 -18.25 -27.09
N PRO A 938 2.95 -18.01 -28.42
CA PRO A 938 2.21 -18.72 -29.45
C PRO A 938 2.43 -20.24 -29.45
N VAL A 939 3.66 -20.68 -29.19
CA VAL A 939 4.00 -22.11 -29.09
C VAL A 939 3.34 -22.71 -27.85
N ARG A 940 3.48 -22.05 -26.69
CA ARG A 940 2.84 -22.48 -25.45
C ARG A 940 1.32 -22.57 -25.59
N TRP A 941 0.71 -21.58 -26.23
CA TRP A 941 -0.71 -21.57 -26.56
C TRP A 941 -1.09 -22.80 -27.38
N ARG A 942 -0.37 -23.12 -28.46
CA ARG A 942 -0.65 -24.30 -29.29
C ARG A 942 -0.53 -25.61 -28.50
N GLU A 943 0.47 -25.70 -27.63
CA GLU A 943 0.77 -26.90 -26.83
C GLU A 943 -0.11 -27.04 -25.57
N ALA A 944 -0.88 -26.00 -25.23
CA ALA A 944 -1.79 -26.08 -24.10
C ALA A 944 -2.83 -27.18 -24.29
N PRO A 945 -3.10 -28.01 -23.27
CA PRO A 945 -3.97 -29.15 -23.40
C PRO A 945 -5.41 -28.71 -23.70
N PRO A 946 -6.17 -29.47 -24.50
CA PRO A 946 -7.61 -29.27 -24.60
C PRO A 946 -8.27 -29.54 -23.25
N ILE A 947 -9.45 -28.97 -23.04
CA ILE A 947 -10.27 -29.27 -21.87
C ILE A 947 -11.02 -30.59 -22.06
N ASP A 948 -11.16 -31.36 -20.99
CA ASP A 948 -11.84 -32.67 -20.97
C ASP A 948 -13.18 -32.62 -20.23
N GLY A 949 -13.67 -31.40 -19.95
CA GLY A 949 -14.87 -31.16 -19.16
C GLY A 949 -14.71 -31.33 -17.65
N ARG A 950 -13.48 -31.56 -17.15
CA ARG A 950 -13.18 -31.68 -15.72
C ARG A 950 -12.17 -30.63 -15.26
N ALA A 951 -12.30 -30.21 -14.01
CA ALA A 951 -11.33 -29.35 -13.35
C ALA A 951 -11.17 -29.69 -11.86
N LEU A 952 -9.94 -29.55 -11.36
CA LEU A 952 -9.66 -29.62 -9.92
C LEU A 952 -9.92 -28.26 -9.29
N LEU A 953 -10.76 -28.19 -8.27
CA LEU A 953 -10.91 -26.98 -7.46
C LEU A 953 -9.98 -27.03 -6.24
N LEU A 954 -9.09 -26.05 -6.13
CA LEU A 954 -8.26 -25.81 -4.97
C LEU A 954 -8.88 -24.72 -4.09
N LEU A 955 -9.20 -25.08 -2.85
CA LEU A 955 -9.70 -24.21 -1.79
C LEU A 955 -8.77 -24.30 -0.57
N PRO A 956 -7.62 -23.60 -0.56
CA PRO A 956 -6.65 -23.80 0.50
C PRO A 956 -7.23 -23.46 1.87
N GLY A 957 -7.13 -24.37 2.83
CA GLY A 957 -7.66 -24.17 4.19
C GLY A 957 -7.03 -22.97 4.90
N ASP A 958 -5.80 -22.63 4.52
CA ASP A 958 -5.02 -21.53 5.07
C ASP A 958 -5.22 -20.19 4.33
N ALA A 959 -5.96 -20.18 3.21
CA ALA A 959 -6.14 -19.01 2.33
C ALA A 959 -7.09 -17.92 2.88
N THR A 960 -7.61 -18.04 4.10
CA THR A 960 -8.72 -17.20 4.56
C THR A 960 -8.42 -16.46 5.87
N GLY A 961 -8.57 -15.14 5.84
CA GLY A 961 -9.17 -14.37 6.93
C GLY A 961 -10.68 -14.21 6.67
N TRP A 962 -11.46 -13.91 7.69
CA TRP A 962 -12.90 -13.62 7.58
C TRP A 962 -13.18 -12.46 6.60
N PRO A 963 -14.23 -12.47 5.74
CA PRO A 963 -15.40 -13.37 5.69
C PRO A 963 -15.29 -14.47 4.61
N HIS A 964 -14.10 -14.98 4.31
CA HIS A 964 -13.91 -15.90 3.18
C HIS A 964 -14.23 -17.38 3.47
N GLU A 965 -14.50 -17.77 4.72
CA GLU A 965 -14.92 -19.14 5.05
C GLU A 965 -16.31 -19.47 4.49
N ALA A 966 -17.30 -18.60 4.70
CA ALA A 966 -18.63 -18.76 4.13
C ALA A 966 -18.59 -18.76 2.59
N LEU A 967 -17.72 -17.95 1.99
CA LEU A 967 -17.48 -17.98 0.55
C LEU A 967 -16.88 -19.31 0.11
N ARG A 968 -15.85 -19.80 0.81
CA ARG A 968 -15.21 -21.09 0.53
C ARG A 968 -16.22 -22.22 0.58
N ASP A 969 -17.07 -22.25 1.59
CA ASP A 969 -18.09 -23.28 1.77
C ASP A 969 -19.18 -23.17 0.70
N ALA A 970 -19.59 -21.96 0.34
CA ALA A 970 -20.54 -21.73 -0.76
C ALA A 970 -19.96 -22.14 -2.12
N VAL A 971 -18.70 -21.82 -2.39
CA VAL A 971 -18.00 -22.24 -3.62
C VAL A 971 -17.83 -23.76 -3.64
N ARG A 972 -17.47 -24.38 -2.52
CA ARG A 972 -17.38 -25.84 -2.38
C ARG A 972 -18.72 -26.51 -2.66
N ALA A 973 -19.81 -26.00 -2.09
CA ALA A 973 -21.14 -26.54 -2.27
C ALA A 973 -21.66 -26.40 -3.71
N ALA A 974 -21.27 -25.33 -4.41
CA ALA A 974 -21.65 -25.07 -5.79
C ALA A 974 -20.79 -25.79 -6.84
N TRP A 975 -19.68 -26.42 -6.45
CA TRP A 975 -18.73 -27.01 -7.39
C TRP A 975 -19.04 -28.49 -7.68
N HIS A 976 -19.27 -28.81 -8.96
CA HIS A 976 -19.50 -30.19 -9.43
C HIS A 976 -18.62 -30.60 -10.62
N ALA A 977 -17.74 -29.71 -11.11
CA ALA A 977 -16.88 -29.95 -12.28
C ALA A 977 -15.68 -30.90 -12.03
N GLY A 978 -15.53 -31.44 -10.82
CA GLY A 978 -14.43 -32.33 -10.46
C GLY A 978 -14.06 -32.31 -8.97
N PRO A 979 -12.91 -32.88 -8.59
CA PRO A 979 -12.50 -32.98 -7.19
C PRO A 979 -12.27 -31.60 -6.56
N VAL A 980 -12.50 -31.49 -5.25
CA VAL A 980 -12.15 -30.33 -4.43
C VAL A 980 -11.06 -30.74 -3.45
N ALA A 981 -9.96 -29.99 -3.41
CA ALA A 981 -8.85 -30.25 -2.48
C ALA A 981 -8.34 -28.96 -1.85
N GLU A 982 -7.70 -29.07 -0.70
CA GLU A 982 -7.04 -27.92 -0.04
C GLU A 982 -5.57 -27.77 -0.47
N ASP A 983 -4.94 -28.89 -0.85
CA ASP A 983 -3.57 -28.95 -1.32
C ASP A 983 -3.50 -29.85 -2.56
N LEU A 984 -2.66 -29.44 -3.52
CA LEU A 984 -2.34 -30.20 -4.71
C LEU A 984 -1.65 -31.54 -4.37
N ALA A 985 -0.96 -31.64 -3.24
CA ALA A 985 -0.33 -32.88 -2.77
C ALA A 985 -1.37 -34.00 -2.51
N ALA A 986 -2.60 -33.65 -2.13
CA ALA A 986 -3.67 -34.59 -1.79
C ALA A 986 -4.41 -35.19 -3.01
N VAL A 987 -4.05 -34.80 -4.24
CA VAL A 987 -4.79 -35.17 -5.45
C VAL A 987 -3.94 -36.09 -6.33
N ASP A 988 -4.32 -37.36 -6.47
CA ASP A 988 -3.54 -38.35 -7.23
C ASP A 988 -3.38 -37.97 -8.71
N GLN A 989 -4.49 -37.65 -9.37
CA GLN A 989 -4.54 -37.25 -10.78
C GLN A 989 -5.03 -35.81 -10.90
N VAL A 990 -4.16 -34.95 -11.44
CA VAL A 990 -4.49 -33.54 -11.67
C VAL A 990 -5.08 -33.39 -13.09
N PRO A 991 -6.33 -32.91 -13.23
CA PRO A 991 -6.94 -32.64 -14.54
C PRO A 991 -6.16 -31.61 -15.37
N ALA A 992 -6.55 -31.45 -16.65
CA ALA A 992 -5.95 -30.45 -17.53
C ALA A 992 -6.05 -29.02 -16.97
N VAL A 993 -7.14 -28.73 -16.25
CA VAL A 993 -7.40 -27.43 -15.62
C VAL A 993 -7.49 -27.55 -14.11
N VAL A 994 -6.80 -26.65 -13.42
CA VAL A 994 -6.89 -26.45 -11.98
C VAL A 994 -7.44 -25.05 -11.72
N VAL A 995 -8.48 -24.94 -10.88
CA VAL A 995 -9.05 -23.67 -10.45
C VAL A 995 -8.67 -23.42 -9.01
N LEU A 996 -7.90 -22.37 -8.74
CA LEU A 996 -7.63 -21.87 -7.40
C LEU A 996 -8.65 -20.77 -7.08
N VAL A 997 -9.44 -20.95 -6.02
CA VAL A 997 -10.27 -19.86 -5.47
C VAL A 997 -9.67 -19.44 -4.14
N THR A 998 -9.35 -18.16 -4.04
CA THR A 998 -8.55 -17.63 -2.93
C THR A 998 -8.90 -16.17 -2.68
N ALA A 999 -8.67 -15.71 -1.46
CA ALA A 999 -8.70 -14.30 -1.10
C ALA A 999 -7.44 -13.93 -0.32
N GLU A 1000 -6.34 -14.63 -0.61
CA GLU A 1000 -5.07 -14.38 0.04
C GLU A 1000 -4.56 -12.97 -0.25
N PRO A 1001 -3.85 -12.36 0.72
CA PRO A 1001 -3.01 -11.21 0.44
C PRO A 1001 -2.16 -11.43 -0.82
N PRO A 1002 -2.00 -10.43 -1.70
CA PRO A 1002 -1.40 -10.67 -3.01
C PRO A 1002 0.03 -11.24 -2.95
N ALA A 1003 0.82 -10.88 -1.92
CA ALA A 1003 2.16 -11.43 -1.76
C ALA A 1003 2.13 -12.94 -1.45
N ARG A 1004 1.16 -13.36 -0.61
CA ARG A 1004 0.93 -14.76 -0.27
C ARG A 1004 0.37 -15.52 -1.48
N LEU A 1005 -0.62 -14.93 -2.16
CA LEU A 1005 -1.15 -15.46 -3.42
C LEU A 1005 -0.02 -15.68 -4.42
N ALA A 1006 0.80 -14.67 -4.66
CA ALA A 1006 1.88 -14.76 -5.64
C ALA A 1006 2.93 -15.83 -5.28
N ARG A 1007 3.27 -16.01 -3.99
CA ARG A 1007 4.11 -17.14 -3.55
C ARG A 1007 3.42 -18.49 -3.74
N ARG A 1008 2.12 -18.59 -3.46
CA ARG A 1008 1.35 -19.82 -3.73
C ARG A 1008 1.36 -20.12 -5.22
N LEU A 1009 1.09 -19.14 -6.06
CA LEU A 1009 1.14 -19.28 -7.51
C LEU A 1009 2.54 -19.68 -7.99
N ALA A 1010 3.61 -19.12 -7.41
CA ALA A 1010 4.98 -19.53 -7.72
C ALA A 1010 5.26 -20.99 -7.33
N ARG A 1011 4.81 -21.45 -6.15
CA ARG A 1011 4.93 -22.86 -5.74
C ARG A 1011 4.12 -23.78 -6.63
N LEU A 1012 2.88 -23.41 -6.95
CA LEU A 1012 2.01 -24.17 -7.86
C LEU A 1012 2.66 -24.26 -9.25
N ALA A 1013 3.12 -23.14 -9.80
CA ALA A 1013 3.76 -23.09 -11.12
C ALA A 1013 5.06 -23.91 -11.20
N ALA A 1014 5.80 -24.02 -10.09
CA ALA A 1014 7.00 -24.85 -9.97
C ALA A 1014 6.70 -26.33 -9.71
N SER A 1015 5.47 -26.69 -9.34
CA SER A 1015 5.09 -28.08 -9.03
C SER A 1015 5.18 -28.95 -10.28
N PRO A 1016 5.90 -30.09 -10.23
CA PRO A 1016 5.91 -31.07 -11.32
C PRO A 1016 4.51 -31.57 -11.69
N ARG A 1017 3.56 -31.60 -10.75
CA ARG A 1017 2.19 -32.08 -11.00
C ARG A 1017 1.37 -31.12 -11.89
N LEU A 1018 1.76 -29.84 -11.96
CA LEU A 1018 1.14 -28.87 -12.88
C LEU A 1018 1.89 -28.72 -14.20
N ALA A 1019 2.87 -29.58 -14.48
CA ALA A 1019 3.57 -29.55 -15.76
C ALA A 1019 2.61 -29.81 -16.93
N GLY A 1020 2.59 -28.89 -17.90
CA GLY A 1020 1.67 -28.91 -19.04
C GLY A 1020 0.21 -28.63 -18.69
N ARG A 1021 -0.11 -28.18 -17.47
CA ARG A 1021 -1.48 -27.91 -17.02
C ARG A 1021 -1.84 -26.44 -17.05
N LEU A 1022 -3.13 -26.15 -17.09
CA LEU A 1022 -3.70 -24.80 -17.02
C LEU A 1022 -4.10 -24.48 -15.58
N LEU A 1023 -3.72 -23.30 -15.08
CA LEU A 1023 -4.11 -22.83 -13.76
C LEU A 1023 -5.02 -21.61 -13.90
N ALA A 1024 -6.30 -21.74 -13.56
CA ALA A 1024 -7.21 -20.61 -13.40
C ALA A 1024 -7.20 -20.15 -11.94
N VAL A 1025 -7.18 -18.83 -11.70
CA VAL A 1025 -7.16 -18.24 -10.38
C VAL A 1025 -8.33 -17.27 -10.28
N TYR A 1026 -9.29 -17.61 -9.42
CA TYR A 1026 -10.33 -16.70 -9.01
C TYR A 1026 -9.88 -16.01 -7.73
N ASP A 1027 -9.34 -14.81 -7.88
CA ASP A 1027 -8.93 -13.95 -6.76
C ASP A 1027 -10.14 -13.15 -6.27
N ALA A 1028 -10.70 -13.57 -5.14
CA ALA A 1028 -11.75 -12.86 -4.41
C ALA A 1028 -11.18 -11.75 -3.51
N GLY A 1029 -9.86 -11.52 -3.55
CA GLY A 1029 -9.17 -10.44 -2.86
C GLY A 1029 -9.33 -9.08 -3.55
N MET A 1030 -8.98 -8.03 -2.81
CA MET A 1030 -9.17 -6.62 -3.22
C MET A 1030 -8.05 -6.05 -4.07
N THR A 1031 -6.84 -6.57 -3.90
CA THR A 1031 -5.64 -5.97 -4.51
C THR A 1031 -5.20 -6.87 -5.65
N PRO A 1032 -5.19 -6.39 -6.90
CA PRO A 1032 -4.71 -7.19 -8.02
C PRO A 1032 -3.28 -7.67 -7.74
N PRO A 1033 -2.93 -8.91 -8.15
CA PRO A 1033 -1.53 -9.26 -8.27
C PRO A 1033 -0.85 -8.29 -9.26
N ARG A 1034 0.47 -8.19 -9.17
CA ARG A 1034 1.22 -7.37 -10.10
C ARG A 1034 0.99 -7.80 -11.54
N ALA A 1035 1.00 -6.80 -12.41
CA ALA A 1035 0.73 -6.96 -13.82
C ALA A 1035 1.74 -7.88 -14.53
N ASP A 1036 2.99 -7.92 -14.06
CA ASP A 1036 4.05 -8.78 -14.60
C ASP A 1036 4.08 -10.19 -13.99
N LEU A 1037 3.26 -10.47 -12.97
CA LEU A 1037 3.25 -11.77 -12.29
C LEU A 1037 2.97 -12.94 -13.24
N PRO A 1038 1.98 -12.89 -14.17
CA PRO A 1038 1.75 -13.97 -15.13
C PRO A 1038 3.00 -14.31 -15.95
N ALA A 1039 3.70 -13.28 -16.46
CA ALA A 1039 4.91 -13.46 -17.24
C ALA A 1039 6.01 -14.12 -16.40
N ALA A 1040 6.22 -13.64 -15.17
CA ALA A 1040 7.20 -14.21 -14.26
C ALA A 1040 6.89 -15.69 -13.90
N LEU A 1041 5.62 -16.03 -13.71
CA LEU A 1041 5.20 -17.40 -13.38
C LEU A 1041 5.34 -18.35 -14.58
N LEU A 1042 4.95 -17.93 -15.78
CA LEU A 1042 5.04 -18.75 -16.99
C LEU A 1042 6.49 -18.91 -17.48
N ALA A 1043 7.34 -17.93 -17.20
CA ALA A 1043 8.77 -17.97 -17.44
C ALA A 1043 9.51 -19.03 -16.61
N HIS A 1044 9.15 -19.14 -15.34
CA HIS A 1044 9.79 -20.06 -14.40
C HIS A 1044 9.07 -21.40 -14.28
N GLY A 1045 7.79 -21.45 -14.65
CA GLY A 1045 6.89 -22.55 -14.36
C GLY A 1045 6.72 -23.52 -15.52
N ARG A 1046 6.24 -24.72 -15.17
CA ARG A 1046 5.88 -25.78 -16.13
C ARG A 1046 4.44 -25.66 -16.64
N LEU A 1047 3.72 -24.60 -16.27
CA LEU A 1047 2.33 -24.37 -16.63
C LEU A 1047 2.18 -24.15 -18.15
N ALA A 1048 1.11 -24.71 -18.73
CA ALA A 1048 0.71 -24.42 -20.09
C ALA A 1048 0.04 -23.04 -20.23
N GLY A 1049 -0.54 -22.51 -19.16
CA GLY A 1049 -1.18 -21.20 -19.17
C GLY A 1049 -1.75 -20.84 -17.80
N LEU A 1050 -1.99 -19.55 -17.59
CA LEU A 1050 -2.53 -18.99 -16.35
C LEU A 1050 -3.77 -18.15 -16.66
N GLY A 1051 -4.92 -18.51 -16.13
CA GLY A 1051 -6.15 -17.70 -16.18
C GLY A 1051 -6.27 -16.87 -14.91
N LEU A 1052 -6.46 -15.56 -15.01
CA LEU A 1052 -6.72 -14.71 -13.85
C LEU A 1052 -8.11 -14.07 -13.96
N SER A 1053 -8.90 -14.15 -12.88
CA SER A 1053 -10.13 -13.37 -12.78
C SER A 1053 -9.83 -11.88 -12.71
N GLU A 1054 -10.83 -11.05 -12.98
CA GLU A 1054 -10.76 -9.64 -12.63
C GLU A 1054 -10.86 -9.51 -11.11
N PRO A 1055 -9.81 -9.05 -10.41
CA PRO A 1055 -9.90 -8.80 -8.99
C PRO A 1055 -10.76 -7.56 -8.77
N GLY A 1056 -11.49 -7.54 -7.67
CA GLY A 1056 -12.28 -6.38 -7.34
C GLY A 1056 -13.15 -6.55 -6.10
N PRO A 1057 -13.62 -5.44 -5.54
CA PRO A 1057 -14.54 -5.41 -4.39
C PRO A 1057 -15.79 -6.29 -4.54
N THR A 1058 -16.29 -6.45 -5.76
CA THR A 1058 -17.45 -7.31 -6.04
C THR A 1058 -17.09 -8.77 -6.35
N ALA A 1059 -15.80 -9.09 -6.55
CA ALA A 1059 -15.37 -10.43 -6.96
C ALA A 1059 -15.77 -11.49 -5.93
N ALA A 1060 -15.61 -11.21 -4.64
CA ALA A 1060 -16.04 -12.12 -3.59
C ALA A 1060 -17.56 -12.42 -3.65
N ALA A 1061 -18.39 -11.42 -3.97
CA ALA A 1061 -19.84 -11.59 -4.07
C ALA A 1061 -20.27 -12.35 -5.33
N GLN A 1062 -19.51 -12.22 -6.42
CA GLN A 1062 -19.80 -12.83 -7.71
C GLN A 1062 -19.17 -14.21 -7.89
N ALA A 1063 -18.23 -14.60 -7.01
CA ALA A 1063 -17.44 -15.82 -7.11
C ALA A 1063 -18.28 -17.08 -7.37
N VAL A 1064 -19.30 -17.32 -6.55
CA VAL A 1064 -20.15 -18.52 -6.67
C VAL A 1064 -20.85 -18.57 -8.03
N GLU A 1065 -21.50 -17.48 -8.44
CA GLU A 1065 -22.23 -17.41 -9.71
C GLU A 1065 -21.31 -17.48 -10.93
N ALA A 1066 -20.18 -16.77 -10.89
CA ALA A 1066 -19.20 -16.74 -11.96
C ALA A 1066 -18.56 -18.13 -12.17
N LEU A 1067 -18.21 -18.80 -11.08
CA LEU A 1067 -17.64 -20.15 -11.12
C LEU A 1067 -18.67 -21.18 -11.54
N ALA A 1068 -19.91 -21.10 -11.07
CA ALA A 1068 -21.00 -22.00 -11.50
C ALA A 1068 -21.29 -21.83 -13.01
N THR A 1069 -21.27 -20.61 -13.52
CA THR A 1069 -21.44 -20.34 -14.96
C THR A 1069 -20.29 -20.92 -15.77
N TRP A 1070 -19.06 -20.73 -15.31
CA TRP A 1070 -17.88 -21.28 -15.98
C TRP A 1070 -17.84 -22.81 -15.94
N GLN A 1071 -18.23 -23.41 -14.82
CA GLN A 1071 -18.37 -24.86 -14.67
C GLN A 1071 -19.34 -25.43 -15.71
N ARG A 1072 -20.53 -24.85 -15.87
CA ARG A 1072 -21.50 -25.33 -16.88
C ARG A 1072 -20.92 -25.28 -18.29
N ALA A 1073 -20.14 -24.24 -18.61
CA ALA A 1073 -19.46 -24.15 -19.89
C ALA A 1073 -18.37 -25.22 -20.05
N LEU A 1074 -17.63 -25.52 -18.99
CA LEU A 1074 -16.63 -26.59 -18.95
C LEU A 1074 -17.29 -27.96 -19.19
N GLU A 1075 -18.35 -28.28 -18.46
CA GLU A 1075 -19.11 -29.53 -18.62
C GLU A 1075 -19.68 -29.68 -20.04
N ALA A 1076 -20.23 -28.60 -20.60
CA ALA A 1076 -20.75 -28.58 -21.97
C ALA A 1076 -19.66 -28.77 -23.05
N ALA A 1077 -18.39 -28.62 -22.70
CA ALA A 1077 -17.27 -28.88 -23.59
C ALA A 1077 -16.71 -30.30 -23.48
N ALA A 1078 -17.27 -31.16 -22.60
CA ALA A 1078 -16.80 -32.53 -22.45
C ALA A 1078 -16.90 -33.31 -23.79
N GLY A 1079 -15.78 -33.91 -24.22
CA GLY A 1079 -15.71 -34.68 -25.46
C GLY A 1079 -15.57 -33.85 -26.74
N GLU A 1080 -15.74 -32.53 -26.65
CA GLU A 1080 -15.39 -31.59 -27.71
C GLU A 1080 -13.99 -31.08 -27.39
N SER A 1081 -12.97 -31.33 -28.22
CA SER A 1081 -11.58 -30.88 -28.00
C SER A 1081 -11.46 -29.34 -28.05
N ARG A 1082 -12.13 -28.64 -27.14
CA ARG A 1082 -12.21 -27.19 -27.02
C ARG A 1082 -11.02 -26.67 -26.22
N ARG A 1083 -10.77 -25.38 -26.39
CA ARG A 1083 -9.72 -24.65 -25.66
C ARG A 1083 -10.35 -23.88 -24.50
N VAL A 1084 -9.57 -23.63 -23.46
CA VAL A 1084 -10.10 -23.07 -22.21
C VAL A 1084 -10.60 -21.62 -22.39
N GLU A 1085 -9.95 -20.85 -23.25
CA GLU A 1085 -10.33 -19.47 -23.57
C GLU A 1085 -11.63 -19.37 -24.39
N ALA A 1086 -12.08 -20.47 -24.98
CA ALA A 1086 -13.33 -20.54 -25.74
C ALA A 1086 -14.57 -20.78 -24.86
N LEU A 1087 -14.39 -21.16 -23.59
CA LEU A 1087 -15.49 -21.45 -22.67
C LEU A 1087 -16.32 -20.21 -22.27
N GLY A 1088 -15.84 -19.00 -22.59
CA GLY A 1088 -16.31 -17.79 -21.92
C GLY A 1088 -16.02 -17.86 -20.42
N GLY A 1089 -16.30 -16.80 -19.67
CA GLY A 1089 -16.16 -16.82 -18.20
C GLY A 1089 -15.36 -15.65 -17.61
N PRO A 1090 -14.98 -15.75 -16.32
CA PRO A 1090 -14.36 -14.66 -15.59
C PRO A 1090 -12.85 -14.52 -15.85
N PHE A 1091 -12.22 -15.49 -16.49
CA PHE A 1091 -10.76 -15.56 -16.61
C PHE A 1091 -10.24 -14.89 -17.88
N LEU A 1092 -9.22 -14.04 -17.73
CA LEU A 1092 -8.33 -13.67 -18.81
C LEU A 1092 -7.14 -14.63 -18.81
N TRP A 1093 -6.90 -15.30 -19.93
CA TRP A 1093 -5.85 -16.30 -20.07
C TRP A 1093 -4.53 -15.71 -20.57
N PHE A 1094 -3.43 -16.12 -19.94
CA PHE A 1094 -2.05 -15.75 -20.21
C PHE A 1094 -1.26 -16.99 -20.66
N PHE A 1095 -0.43 -16.84 -21.69
CA PHE A 1095 0.41 -17.90 -22.28
C PHE A 1095 1.87 -17.47 -22.45
#